data_AF-A0A9X0B948-F1
#
_entry.id   AF-A0A9X0B948-F1
#
_cell.length_a   1.000
_cell.length_b   1.000
_cell.length_c   1.000
_cell.angle_alpha   90.00
_cell.angle_beta   90.00
_cell.angle_gamma   90.00
#
_symmetry.space_group_name_H-M   'P 1'
#
loop_
_entity.id
_entity.type
_entity.pdbx_description
1 polymer ?
#
loop_
_entity_poly.entity_id
_entity_poly.type
_entity_poly.pdbx_seq_one_letter_code
_entity_poly.pdbx_strand_id
1 'polypeptide(L)'
;MSLEGLYRSLLFEICRQIPSFIPRLFPELWNSSNFGLGPIRFDEVRDAFNRLIQEASSSKSYFCFFIDGLDEFEGDEVDHWRFSKDLQSWTAQAENIKLCVSSRPHIPFVQSFANDLNHQINIHDLTREDISKFSVAMFEKDPNFHRIKDLYEGLVIEIVNASDGVFLWARLVVRSLLKSIGYQGSEKDLKRKLHLMPKGLDELFNQILSSIDPDDQLLSDHLFLLTTPNFCRWQPTVRNAIAYSWLEDLDNPSFPYELPMRPCTENEINERLERVSCKLDRLSRGLLEMSRKRSRERDGHDYFTYEVRFLHRSARDYIVNTREAQMRARIPDFDVYSGILRLLLAEFKFALSTLHDTKPRVWAIGGEGGPLRRALHVLFTVMCAAHEVCGYDVPSRFFEEASRIVQHHTQTVGSITEVLPGNEMPEPKGYIWGENLQRIGREWLTRRESNHSPDFLCEVVQRDLHHFLSPDLMIRLKQQNSTSGPNLLLTAATRSKNLEFVQSLLREGRTPRRDSTTIPAPQATASVWLIWLYCFVEHYFLAGCSYEPENRCLEEFLQYDVDRDVLFVVRIFDSSAKPNEPTDNDQTSDESSGESDERVAFELLEFLELVEPSNMETLRTKLSSKGTRELRPEVAPIYGPPIPHKRGSLSEALEAIVASDKISRHFSFGPCLCLESVITASERLDVPFGFRVT
;
A
#
# COMPACT_ATOMS: atom_id res chain seq x y z
N MET A 1 -10.63 14.81 -16.78
CA MET A 1 -9.19 15.18 -16.76
C MET A 1 -9.05 16.47 -17.53
N SER A 2 -8.35 17.48 -17.03
CA SER A 2 -8.18 18.74 -17.77
C SER A 2 -7.02 18.67 -18.78
N LEU A 3 -7.07 19.50 -19.83
CA LEU A 3 -5.99 19.62 -20.82
C LEU A 3 -4.68 19.99 -20.13
N GLU A 4 -4.78 20.93 -19.19
CA GLU A 4 -3.67 21.36 -18.36
C GLU A 4 -3.02 20.20 -17.59
N GLY A 5 -3.84 19.32 -17.00
CA GLY A 5 -3.36 18.13 -16.33
C GLY A 5 -2.53 17.23 -17.26
N LEU A 6 -3.02 16.98 -18.47
CA LEU A 6 -2.33 16.15 -19.46
C LEU A 6 -0.98 16.73 -19.86
N TYR A 7 -0.91 18.02 -20.22
CA TYR A 7 0.35 18.67 -20.61
C TYR A 7 1.36 18.67 -19.46
N ARG A 8 0.91 18.97 -18.23
CA ARG A 8 1.76 18.94 -17.05
C ARG A 8 2.31 17.54 -16.79
N SER A 9 1.48 16.51 -16.89
CA SER A 9 1.91 15.12 -16.70
C SER A 9 2.94 14.69 -17.76
N LEU A 10 2.71 15.01 -19.03
CA LEU A 10 3.66 14.70 -20.10
C LEU A 10 4.99 15.43 -19.89
N LEU A 11 4.97 16.73 -19.59
CA LEU A 11 6.18 17.50 -19.31
C LEU A 11 6.93 16.98 -18.09
N PHE A 12 6.20 16.69 -17.01
CA PHE A 12 6.79 16.15 -15.79
C PHE A 12 7.52 14.82 -16.08
N GLU A 13 6.86 13.91 -16.80
CA GLU A 13 7.43 12.60 -17.13
C GLU A 13 8.70 12.72 -17.98
N ILE A 14 8.72 13.63 -18.96
CA ILE A 14 9.90 13.86 -19.80
C ILE A 14 11.01 14.54 -19.04
N CYS A 15 10.71 15.61 -18.30
CA CYS A 15 11.70 16.31 -17.48
C CYS A 15 12.32 15.39 -16.43
N ARG A 16 11.55 14.43 -15.92
CA ARG A 16 12.05 13.39 -15.01
C ARG A 16 13.03 12.45 -15.69
N GLN A 17 12.77 12.06 -16.94
CA GLN A 17 13.65 11.16 -17.70
C GLN A 17 14.86 11.87 -18.31
N ILE A 18 14.72 13.14 -18.68
CA ILE A 18 15.76 13.98 -19.30
C ILE A 18 15.83 15.33 -18.58
N PRO A 19 16.43 15.38 -17.37
CA PRO A 19 16.49 16.62 -16.57
C PRO A 19 17.21 17.77 -17.27
N SER A 20 18.13 17.47 -18.19
CA SER A 20 18.87 18.47 -18.98
C SER A 20 17.99 19.33 -19.88
N PHE A 21 16.74 18.94 -20.11
CA PHE A 21 15.77 19.73 -20.88
C PHE A 21 15.14 20.85 -20.03
N ILE A 22 15.03 20.67 -18.71
CA ILE A 22 14.32 21.61 -17.81
C ILE A 22 14.76 23.07 -18.02
N PRO A 23 16.06 23.41 -18.07
CA PRO A 23 16.49 24.80 -18.26
C PRO A 23 16.10 25.39 -19.62
N ARG A 24 15.91 24.54 -20.64
CA ARG A 24 15.53 24.94 -22.01
C ARG A 24 14.02 25.08 -22.17
N LEU A 25 13.26 24.24 -21.47
CA LEU A 25 11.79 24.27 -21.50
C LEU A 25 11.23 25.42 -20.66
N PHE A 26 11.90 25.75 -19.54
CA PHE A 26 11.49 26.81 -18.62
C PHE A 26 12.60 27.85 -18.39
N PRO A 27 13.12 28.51 -19.44
CA PRO A 27 14.27 29.40 -19.31
C PRO A 27 13.96 30.64 -18.46
N GLU A 28 12.72 31.13 -18.50
CA GLU A 28 12.31 32.29 -17.70
C GLU A 28 12.28 31.97 -16.21
N LEU A 29 11.77 30.78 -15.85
CA LEU A 29 11.75 30.31 -14.46
C LEU A 29 13.17 30.01 -13.98
N TRP A 30 13.95 29.27 -14.76
CA TRP A 30 15.30 28.83 -14.41
C TRP A 30 16.27 29.99 -14.14
N ASN A 31 16.12 31.10 -14.88
CA ASN A 31 16.95 32.29 -14.69
C ASN A 31 16.36 33.29 -13.69
N SER A 32 15.17 33.04 -13.14
CA SER A 32 14.54 33.93 -12.17
C SER A 32 15.12 33.71 -10.77
N SER A 33 15.31 34.81 -10.02
CA SER A 33 15.70 34.78 -8.61
C SER A 33 14.60 34.22 -7.69
N ASN A 34 13.40 33.98 -8.24
CA ASN A 34 12.17 33.59 -7.52
C ASN A 34 11.76 32.14 -7.83
N PHE A 35 12.71 31.27 -8.21
CA PHE A 35 12.45 29.87 -8.52
C PHE A 35 11.70 29.19 -7.36
N GLY A 36 10.48 28.72 -7.63
CA GLY A 36 9.63 28.01 -6.64
C GLY A 36 8.64 28.86 -5.84
N LEU A 37 8.53 30.18 -6.06
CA LEU A 37 7.64 31.05 -5.28
C LEU A 37 6.19 31.17 -5.83
N GLY A 38 5.86 30.53 -6.94
CA GLY A 38 4.50 30.58 -7.51
C GLY A 38 4.14 29.40 -8.42
N PRO A 39 2.83 29.14 -8.62
CA PRO A 39 2.38 28.10 -9.52
C PRO A 39 2.66 28.47 -10.99
N ILE A 40 3.26 27.54 -11.74
CA ILE A 40 3.42 27.67 -13.21
C ILE A 40 2.01 27.81 -13.82
N ARG A 41 1.77 28.73 -14.75
CA ARG A 41 0.46 28.94 -15.38
C ARG A 41 0.29 28.04 -16.61
N PHE A 42 -0.95 27.74 -17.00
CA PHE A 42 -1.19 26.84 -18.14
C PHE A 42 -0.57 27.33 -19.46
N ASP A 43 -0.59 28.65 -19.73
CA ASP A 43 0.08 29.19 -20.92
C ASP A 43 1.58 28.91 -20.92
N GLU A 44 2.24 29.02 -19.76
CA GLU A 44 3.67 28.71 -19.61
C GLU A 44 3.94 27.20 -19.79
N VAL A 45 3.03 26.34 -19.32
CA VAL A 45 3.08 24.89 -19.55
C VAL A 45 2.97 24.59 -21.04
N ARG A 46 2.02 25.21 -21.76
CA ARG A 46 1.85 25.01 -23.20
C ARG A 46 3.08 25.50 -23.97
N ASP A 47 3.63 26.65 -23.60
CA ASP A 47 4.84 27.20 -24.23
C ASP A 47 6.06 26.30 -23.98
N ALA A 48 6.21 25.75 -22.78
CA ALA A 48 7.24 24.76 -22.46
C ALA A 48 7.06 23.48 -23.29
N PHE A 49 5.82 23.02 -23.48
CA PHE A 49 5.54 21.87 -24.34
C PHE A 49 5.90 22.13 -25.80
N ASN A 50 5.58 23.31 -26.33
CA ASN A 50 5.95 23.69 -27.69
C ASN A 50 7.49 23.72 -27.86
N ARG A 51 8.23 24.25 -26.87
CA ARG A 51 9.70 24.21 -26.85
C ARG A 51 10.23 22.77 -26.81
N LEU A 52 9.58 21.88 -26.06
CA LEU A 52 9.92 20.47 -26.03
C LEU A 52 9.81 19.82 -27.40
N ILE A 53 8.74 20.08 -28.15
CA ILE A 53 8.57 19.55 -29.51
C ILE A 53 9.69 20.07 -30.44
N GLN A 54 10.07 21.33 -30.30
CA GLN A 54 11.18 21.92 -31.07
C GLN A 54 12.54 21.30 -30.69
N GLU A 55 12.83 21.17 -29.39
CA GLU A 55 14.06 20.53 -28.91
C GLU A 55 14.14 19.06 -29.36
N ALA A 56 13.02 18.34 -29.26
CA ALA A 56 12.91 16.96 -29.73
C ALA A 56 13.29 16.87 -31.21
N SER A 57 12.79 17.75 -32.08
CA SER A 57 13.10 17.77 -33.52
C SER A 57 14.61 17.84 -33.82
N SER A 58 15.39 18.46 -32.93
CA SER A 58 16.84 18.62 -33.05
C SER A 58 17.66 17.59 -32.25
N SER A 59 16.99 16.78 -31.43
CA SER A 59 17.59 15.82 -30.53
C SER A 59 17.82 14.46 -31.21
N LYS A 60 18.77 13.68 -30.69
CA LYS A 60 18.96 12.26 -31.06
C LYS A 60 18.04 11.31 -30.27
N SER A 61 17.36 11.81 -29.24
CA SER A 61 16.44 11.02 -28.41
C SER A 61 15.13 10.76 -29.15
N TYR A 62 14.51 9.60 -28.93
CA TYR A 62 13.17 9.30 -29.44
C TYR A 62 12.13 9.45 -28.33
N PHE A 63 10.99 10.05 -28.65
CA PHE A 63 9.90 10.27 -27.72
C PHE A 63 8.70 9.45 -28.16
N CYS A 64 8.09 8.71 -27.22
CA CYS A 64 6.89 7.93 -27.48
C CYS A 64 5.85 8.24 -26.40
N PHE A 65 4.70 8.80 -26.80
CA PHE A 65 3.63 9.12 -25.87
C PHE A 65 2.48 8.12 -26.02
N PHE A 66 2.07 7.54 -24.90
CA PHE A 66 0.88 6.71 -24.77
C PHE A 66 -0.19 7.52 -24.03
N ILE A 67 -1.25 7.90 -24.72
CA ILE A 67 -2.35 8.70 -24.15
C ILE A 67 -3.61 7.85 -24.18
N ASP A 68 -4.05 7.39 -23.01
CA ASP A 68 -5.26 6.58 -22.86
C ASP A 68 -6.49 7.48 -22.63
N GLY A 69 -7.52 7.36 -23.47
CA GLY A 69 -8.82 8.01 -23.30
C GLY A 69 -8.85 9.50 -23.66
N LEU A 70 -8.57 9.87 -24.92
CA LEU A 70 -8.67 11.28 -25.36
C LEU A 70 -10.08 11.88 -25.18
N ASP A 71 -11.12 11.05 -25.19
CA ASP A 71 -12.51 11.47 -24.95
C ASP A 71 -12.82 11.78 -23.47
N GLU A 72 -11.94 11.41 -22.53
CA GLU A 72 -12.09 11.74 -21.10
C GLU A 72 -11.58 13.15 -20.74
N PHE A 73 -11.01 13.84 -21.72
CA PHE A 73 -10.61 15.23 -21.59
C PHE A 73 -11.83 16.16 -21.52
N GLU A 74 -11.85 17.02 -20.50
CA GLU A 74 -12.86 18.05 -20.28
C GLU A 74 -12.75 19.17 -21.31
N GLY A 75 -13.57 19.12 -22.35
CA GLY A 75 -13.66 20.15 -23.39
C GLY A 75 -14.86 19.92 -24.29
N ASP A 76 -15.22 20.93 -25.07
CA ASP A 76 -16.26 20.76 -26.10
C ASP A 76 -15.66 20.14 -27.38
N GLU A 77 -16.51 19.89 -28.39
CA GLU A 77 -16.05 19.33 -29.66
C GLU A 77 -14.97 20.18 -30.33
N VAL A 78 -15.03 21.51 -30.21
CA VAL A 78 -14.07 22.44 -30.81
C VAL A 78 -12.71 22.29 -30.14
N ASP A 79 -12.68 22.13 -28.81
CA ASP A 79 -11.46 21.85 -28.08
C ASP A 79 -10.86 20.49 -28.48
N HIS A 80 -11.69 19.46 -28.66
CA HIS A 80 -11.24 18.15 -29.15
C HIS A 80 -10.66 18.21 -30.56
N TRP A 81 -11.26 19.02 -31.46
CA TRP A 81 -10.71 19.27 -32.80
C TRP A 81 -9.35 19.95 -32.74
N ARG A 82 -9.23 21.01 -31.92
CA ARG A 82 -7.96 21.74 -31.74
C ARG A 82 -6.89 20.82 -31.20
N PHE A 83 -7.20 20.04 -30.18
CA PHE A 83 -6.23 19.12 -29.59
C PHE A 83 -5.81 18.01 -30.57
N SER A 84 -6.74 17.49 -31.37
CA SER A 84 -6.41 16.54 -32.44
C SER A 84 -5.43 17.14 -33.45
N LYS A 85 -5.58 18.43 -33.78
CA LYS A 85 -4.63 19.16 -34.64
C LYS A 85 -3.28 19.36 -33.97
N ASP A 86 -3.26 19.65 -32.67
CA ASP A 86 -2.02 19.74 -31.92
C ASP A 86 -1.25 18.41 -31.95
N LEU A 87 -1.92 17.28 -31.67
CA LEU A 87 -1.32 15.93 -31.76
C LEU A 87 -0.70 15.66 -33.13
N GLN A 88 -1.42 15.99 -34.21
CA GLN A 88 -0.90 15.87 -35.58
C GLN A 88 0.32 16.75 -35.80
N SER A 89 0.26 18.00 -35.31
CA SER A 89 1.35 18.96 -35.46
C SER A 89 2.62 18.49 -34.75
N TRP A 90 2.51 17.79 -33.63
CA TRP A 90 3.67 17.31 -32.87
C TRP A 90 4.44 16.25 -33.65
N THR A 91 3.73 15.28 -34.24
CA THR A 91 4.35 14.23 -35.07
C THR A 91 4.84 14.75 -36.42
N ALA A 92 4.24 15.82 -36.93
CA ALA A 92 4.67 16.43 -38.20
C ALA A 92 5.92 17.31 -38.04
N GLN A 93 6.10 17.94 -36.87
CA GLN A 93 7.26 18.79 -36.60
C GLN A 93 8.53 17.99 -36.27
N ALA A 94 8.39 16.79 -35.68
CA ALA A 94 9.49 16.01 -35.16
C ALA A 94 9.36 14.52 -35.53
N GLU A 95 10.24 14.02 -36.42
CA GLU A 95 10.19 12.62 -36.91
C GLU A 95 10.45 11.58 -35.80
N ASN A 96 11.15 11.98 -34.76
CA ASN A 96 11.51 11.19 -33.58
C ASN A 96 10.42 11.17 -32.50
N ILE A 97 9.27 11.80 -32.74
CA ILE A 97 8.09 11.71 -31.87
C ILE A 97 7.11 10.69 -32.45
N LYS A 98 6.66 9.76 -31.59
CA LYS A 98 5.60 8.79 -31.87
C LYS A 98 4.46 8.97 -30.88
N LEU A 99 3.23 8.82 -31.36
CA LEU A 99 2.02 8.89 -30.56
C LEU A 99 1.25 7.58 -30.70
N CYS A 100 0.85 7.01 -29.56
CA CYS A 100 -0.15 5.96 -29.47
C CYS A 100 -1.28 6.49 -28.60
N VAL A 101 -2.44 6.73 -29.21
CA VAL A 101 -3.58 7.35 -28.53
C VAL A 101 -4.80 6.44 -28.61
N SER A 102 -5.57 6.37 -27.53
CA SER A 102 -6.86 5.67 -27.50
C SER A 102 -8.00 6.67 -27.29
N SER A 103 -9.17 6.39 -27.84
CA SER A 103 -10.40 7.15 -27.59
C SER A 103 -11.63 6.33 -27.95
N ARG A 104 -12.79 6.68 -27.38
CA ARG A 104 -14.09 6.31 -27.97
C ARG A 104 -14.20 6.91 -29.38
N PRO A 105 -15.04 6.34 -30.27
CA PRO A 105 -15.22 6.84 -31.64
C PRO A 105 -15.98 8.19 -31.67
N HIS A 106 -15.33 9.25 -31.19
CA HIS A 106 -15.82 10.61 -31.19
C HIS A 106 -15.46 11.27 -32.53
N ILE A 107 -16.41 12.00 -33.13
CA ILE A 107 -16.26 12.58 -34.48
C ILE A 107 -14.96 13.39 -34.63
N PRO A 108 -14.57 14.27 -33.70
CA PRO A 108 -13.33 15.05 -33.79
C PRO A 108 -12.08 14.20 -34.00
N PHE A 109 -11.93 13.12 -33.25
CA PHE A 109 -10.76 12.24 -33.36
C PHE A 109 -10.84 11.39 -34.63
N VAL A 110 -12.01 10.79 -34.91
CA VAL A 110 -12.19 9.92 -36.07
C VAL A 110 -11.88 10.65 -37.38
N GLN A 111 -12.45 11.85 -37.63
CA GLN A 111 -12.16 12.52 -38.90
C GLN A 111 -10.78 13.21 -38.92
N SER A 112 -10.25 13.61 -37.76
CA SER A 112 -8.88 14.15 -37.72
C SER A 112 -7.89 13.10 -38.20
N PHE A 113 -7.98 11.87 -37.71
CA PHE A 113 -7.04 10.79 -38.03
C PHE A 113 -7.47 9.92 -39.24
N ALA A 114 -8.62 10.19 -39.86
CA ALA A 114 -9.18 9.39 -40.97
C ALA A 114 -8.27 9.25 -42.20
N ASN A 115 -7.34 10.18 -42.41
CA ASN A 115 -6.45 10.15 -43.58
C ASN A 115 -5.32 9.11 -43.45
N ASP A 116 -5.16 8.49 -42.28
CA ASP A 116 -4.06 7.55 -42.00
C ASP A 116 -4.57 6.21 -41.43
N LEU A 117 -5.51 5.60 -42.15
CA LEU A 117 -6.21 4.36 -41.73
C LEU A 117 -5.26 3.19 -41.42
N ASN A 118 -4.05 3.17 -41.97
CA ASN A 118 -3.06 2.13 -41.70
C ASN A 118 -2.51 2.17 -40.26
N HIS A 119 -2.74 3.27 -39.54
CA HIS A 119 -2.31 3.47 -38.16
C HIS A 119 -3.48 3.47 -37.17
N GLN A 120 -4.69 3.11 -37.61
CA GLN A 120 -5.86 3.00 -36.75
C GLN A 120 -6.16 1.54 -36.40
N ILE A 121 -6.31 1.27 -35.10
CA ILE A 121 -6.67 -0.05 -34.57
C ILE A 121 -8.07 0.03 -33.97
N ASN A 122 -9.06 -0.55 -34.65
CA ASN A 122 -10.42 -0.65 -34.14
C ASN A 122 -10.55 -1.84 -33.19
N ILE A 123 -10.32 -1.61 -31.89
CA ILE A 123 -10.36 -2.67 -30.87
C ILE A 123 -11.70 -3.43 -30.87
N HIS A 124 -12.82 -2.75 -31.10
CA HIS A 124 -14.15 -3.37 -31.10
C HIS A 124 -14.35 -4.43 -32.20
N ASP A 125 -13.61 -4.32 -33.31
CA ASP A 125 -13.61 -5.33 -34.37
C ASP A 125 -12.71 -6.51 -34.01
N LEU A 126 -11.58 -6.24 -33.35
CA LEU A 126 -10.58 -7.24 -32.97
C LEU A 126 -11.03 -8.13 -31.81
N THR A 127 -11.86 -7.62 -30.89
CA THR A 127 -12.36 -8.40 -29.74
C THR A 127 -13.43 -9.42 -30.12
N ARG A 128 -13.96 -9.40 -31.34
CA ARG A 128 -15.06 -10.29 -31.77
C ARG A 128 -14.69 -11.76 -31.66
N GLU A 129 -13.49 -12.14 -32.08
CA GLU A 129 -13.02 -13.52 -32.02
C GLU A 129 -12.81 -13.98 -30.57
N ASP A 130 -12.24 -13.11 -29.72
CA ASP A 130 -12.04 -13.40 -28.30
C ASP A 130 -13.35 -13.55 -27.55
N ILE A 131 -14.35 -12.70 -27.85
CA ILE A 131 -15.70 -12.80 -27.28
C ILE A 131 -16.37 -14.11 -27.72
N SER A 132 -16.19 -14.52 -28.98
CA SER A 132 -16.69 -15.80 -29.48
C SER A 132 -16.08 -16.97 -28.73
N LYS A 133 -14.74 -17.04 -28.67
CA LYS A 133 -14.00 -18.09 -27.95
C LYS A 133 -14.36 -18.14 -26.47
N PHE A 134 -14.46 -16.97 -25.83
CA PHE A 134 -14.89 -16.85 -24.45
C PHE A 134 -16.31 -17.42 -24.25
N SER A 135 -17.26 -17.01 -25.09
CA SER A 135 -18.66 -17.42 -24.96
C SER A 135 -18.81 -18.93 -25.16
N VAL A 136 -18.15 -19.50 -26.18
CA VAL A 136 -18.09 -20.96 -26.41
C VAL A 136 -17.54 -21.67 -25.18
N ALA A 137 -16.36 -21.26 -24.70
CA ALA A 137 -15.72 -21.89 -23.55
C ALA A 137 -16.59 -21.82 -22.28
N MET A 138 -17.32 -20.73 -22.08
CA MET A 138 -18.21 -20.57 -20.93
C MET A 138 -19.46 -21.45 -21.03
N PHE A 139 -20.05 -21.59 -22.22
CA PHE A 139 -21.18 -22.50 -22.42
C PHE A 139 -20.77 -23.97 -22.29
N GLU A 140 -19.67 -24.38 -22.92
CA GLU A 140 -19.20 -25.78 -22.90
C GLU A 140 -18.77 -26.26 -21.51
N LYS A 141 -18.27 -25.36 -20.66
CA LYS A 141 -17.92 -25.66 -19.26
C LYS A 141 -19.12 -25.72 -18.33
N ASP A 142 -20.30 -25.27 -18.76
CA ASP A 142 -21.48 -25.27 -17.90
C ASP A 142 -22.00 -26.70 -17.68
N PRO A 143 -22.30 -27.11 -16.44
CA PRO A 143 -22.86 -28.44 -16.16
C PRO A 143 -24.17 -28.75 -16.92
N ASN A 144 -24.92 -27.71 -17.32
CA ASN A 144 -26.17 -27.82 -18.06
C ASN A 144 -26.00 -27.63 -19.57
N PHE A 145 -24.77 -27.64 -20.10
CA PHE A 145 -24.48 -27.44 -21.53
C PHE A 145 -25.28 -28.37 -22.46
N HIS A 146 -25.52 -29.61 -22.03
CA HIS A 146 -26.32 -30.59 -22.76
C HIS A 146 -27.72 -30.08 -23.17
N ARG A 147 -28.26 -29.08 -22.47
CA ARG A 147 -29.58 -28.47 -22.77
C ARG A 147 -29.55 -27.48 -23.94
N ILE A 148 -28.39 -26.93 -24.26
CA ILE A 148 -28.22 -25.89 -25.28
C ILE A 148 -27.27 -26.32 -26.41
N LYS A 149 -26.85 -27.59 -26.44
CA LYS A 149 -25.85 -28.10 -27.38
C LYS A 149 -26.19 -27.83 -28.86
N ASP A 150 -27.46 -27.85 -29.23
CA ASP A 150 -27.89 -27.62 -30.61
C ASP A 150 -28.10 -26.13 -30.94
N LEU A 151 -27.95 -25.24 -29.95
CA LEU A 151 -28.38 -23.83 -30.02
C LEU A 151 -27.29 -22.82 -29.67
N TYR A 152 -26.27 -23.25 -28.92
CA TYR A 152 -25.28 -22.36 -28.34
C TYR A 152 -24.49 -21.59 -29.40
N GLU A 153 -24.18 -22.19 -30.55
CA GLU A 153 -23.49 -21.50 -31.66
C GLU A 153 -24.27 -20.26 -32.13
N GLY A 154 -25.60 -20.39 -32.28
CA GLY A 154 -26.47 -19.27 -32.63
C GLY A 154 -26.47 -18.18 -31.56
N LEU A 155 -26.55 -18.57 -30.29
CA LEU A 155 -26.46 -17.63 -29.16
C LEU A 155 -25.11 -16.90 -29.14
N VAL A 156 -24.01 -17.60 -29.41
CA VAL A 156 -22.66 -17.01 -29.48
C VAL A 156 -22.58 -15.96 -30.57
N ILE A 157 -23.11 -16.24 -31.77
CA ILE A 157 -23.15 -15.27 -32.87
C ILE A 157 -23.96 -14.03 -32.48
N GLU A 158 -25.13 -14.23 -31.88
CA GLU A 158 -25.97 -13.12 -31.40
C GLU A 158 -25.26 -12.29 -30.31
N ILE A 159 -24.58 -12.93 -29.36
CA ILE A 159 -23.79 -12.24 -28.31
C ILE A 159 -22.67 -11.40 -28.92
N VAL A 160 -21.87 -11.98 -29.82
CA VAL A 160 -20.75 -11.28 -30.47
C VAL A 160 -21.27 -10.05 -31.21
N ASN A 161 -22.38 -10.19 -31.94
CA ASN A 161 -23.00 -9.08 -32.67
C ASN A 161 -23.61 -8.02 -31.75
N ALA A 162 -24.23 -8.42 -30.64
CA ALA A 162 -24.87 -7.50 -29.71
C ALA A 162 -23.89 -6.74 -28.80
N SER A 163 -22.71 -7.32 -28.55
CA SER A 163 -21.69 -6.74 -27.67
C SER A 163 -21.04 -5.46 -28.17
N ASP A 164 -21.11 -5.17 -29.47
CA ASP A 164 -20.39 -4.07 -30.13
C ASP A 164 -18.89 -4.01 -29.70
N GLY A 165 -18.28 -5.18 -29.50
CA GLY A 165 -16.87 -5.33 -29.09
C GLY A 165 -16.58 -5.15 -27.59
N VAL A 166 -17.60 -4.88 -26.76
CA VAL A 166 -17.46 -4.66 -25.31
C VAL A 166 -17.40 -5.99 -24.57
N PHE A 167 -16.20 -6.42 -24.20
CA PHE A 167 -15.98 -7.71 -23.53
C PHE A 167 -16.71 -7.83 -22.18
N LEU A 168 -16.76 -6.76 -21.39
CA LEU A 168 -17.48 -6.75 -20.11
C LEU A 168 -18.98 -7.01 -20.29
N TRP A 169 -19.56 -6.42 -21.34
CA TRP A 169 -20.95 -6.65 -21.71
C TRP A 169 -21.19 -8.12 -22.03
N ALA A 170 -20.35 -8.70 -22.89
CA ALA A 170 -20.45 -10.10 -23.26
C ALA A 170 -20.33 -11.03 -22.04
N ARG A 171 -19.39 -10.75 -21.13
CA ARG A 171 -19.24 -11.49 -19.87
C ARG A 171 -20.50 -11.44 -19.00
N LEU A 172 -21.10 -10.27 -18.83
CA LEU A 172 -22.33 -10.10 -18.03
C LEU A 172 -23.52 -10.83 -18.65
N VAL A 173 -23.67 -10.72 -19.98
CA VAL A 173 -24.76 -11.36 -20.72
C VAL A 173 -24.62 -12.88 -20.74
N VAL A 174 -23.44 -13.41 -21.01
CA VAL A 174 -23.17 -14.86 -20.94
C VAL A 174 -23.50 -15.39 -19.55
N ARG A 175 -23.05 -14.74 -18.47
CA ARG A 175 -23.39 -15.14 -17.09
C ARG A 175 -24.89 -15.12 -16.83
N SER A 176 -25.60 -14.11 -17.34
CA SER A 176 -27.06 -13.99 -17.24
C SER A 176 -27.80 -15.10 -17.99
N LEU A 177 -27.28 -15.54 -19.14
CA LEU A 177 -27.82 -16.65 -19.93
C LEU A 177 -27.54 -18.00 -19.24
N LEU A 178 -26.31 -18.23 -18.76
CA LEU A 178 -25.94 -19.43 -17.99
C LEU A 178 -26.88 -19.65 -16.79
N LYS A 179 -27.16 -18.58 -16.03
CA LYS A 179 -28.12 -18.64 -14.92
C LYS A 179 -29.52 -19.07 -15.38
N SER A 180 -29.95 -18.62 -16.56
CA SER A 180 -31.26 -18.99 -17.13
C SER A 180 -31.32 -20.44 -17.63
N ILE A 181 -30.21 -20.95 -18.15
CA ILE A 181 -30.06 -22.36 -18.56
C ILE A 181 -30.17 -23.28 -17.34
N GLY A 182 -29.54 -22.88 -16.22
CA GLY A 182 -29.67 -23.57 -14.93
C GLY A 182 -31.12 -23.70 -14.48
N TYR A 183 -31.91 -22.62 -14.60
CA TYR A 183 -33.35 -22.59 -14.29
C TYR A 183 -34.27 -23.25 -15.34
N GLN A 184 -33.73 -24.03 -16.28
CA GLN A 184 -34.50 -24.72 -17.33
C GLN A 184 -35.25 -23.76 -18.28
N GLY A 185 -34.71 -22.57 -18.55
CA GLY A 185 -35.29 -21.66 -19.55
C GLY A 185 -35.33 -22.28 -20.95
N SER A 186 -36.43 -22.08 -21.68
CA SER A 186 -36.55 -22.57 -23.06
C SER A 186 -35.66 -21.77 -24.02
N GLU A 187 -35.38 -22.29 -25.22
CA GLU A 187 -34.67 -21.55 -26.27
C GLU A 187 -35.28 -20.15 -26.49
N LYS A 188 -36.61 -20.08 -26.58
CA LYS A 188 -37.33 -18.83 -26.81
C LYS A 188 -37.07 -17.83 -25.68
N ASP A 189 -36.97 -18.32 -24.44
CA ASP A 189 -36.67 -17.48 -23.29
C ASP A 189 -35.24 -16.95 -23.33
N LEU A 190 -34.26 -17.78 -23.71
CA LEU A 190 -32.85 -17.38 -23.84
C LEU A 190 -32.66 -16.32 -24.92
N LYS A 191 -33.20 -16.56 -26.12
CA LYS A 191 -33.17 -15.58 -27.22
C LYS A 191 -33.90 -14.31 -26.85
N ARG A 192 -35.10 -14.39 -26.26
CA ARG A 192 -35.83 -13.21 -25.79
C ARG A 192 -35.01 -12.43 -24.75
N LYS A 193 -34.38 -13.12 -23.80
CA LYS A 193 -33.55 -12.48 -22.77
C LYS A 193 -32.37 -11.73 -23.38
N LEU A 194 -31.69 -12.33 -24.36
CA LEU A 194 -30.58 -11.71 -25.09
C LEU A 194 -31.03 -10.44 -25.82
N HIS A 195 -32.15 -10.48 -26.54
CA HIS A 195 -32.71 -9.31 -27.25
C HIS A 195 -33.17 -8.19 -26.32
N LEU A 196 -33.49 -8.50 -25.06
CA LEU A 196 -33.86 -7.51 -24.04
C LEU A 196 -32.65 -6.94 -23.29
N MET A 197 -31.42 -7.39 -23.58
CA MET A 197 -30.23 -6.81 -22.97
C MET A 197 -29.92 -5.42 -23.60
N PRO A 198 -29.76 -4.37 -22.79
CA PRO A 198 -29.38 -3.04 -23.28
C PRO A 198 -27.98 -3.08 -23.86
N LYS A 199 -27.70 -2.30 -24.90
CA LYS A 199 -26.36 -2.24 -25.52
C LYS A 199 -25.32 -1.50 -24.67
N GLY A 200 -25.72 -0.45 -23.97
CA GLY A 200 -24.85 0.33 -23.10
C GLY A 200 -24.61 -0.35 -21.75
N LEU A 201 -23.42 -0.16 -21.19
CA LEU A 201 -23.05 -0.74 -19.90
C LEU A 201 -23.86 -0.14 -18.74
N ASP A 202 -24.16 1.16 -18.78
CA ASP A 202 -24.90 1.86 -17.72
C ASP A 202 -26.34 1.36 -17.63
N GLU A 203 -27.01 1.20 -18.78
CA GLU A 203 -28.35 0.61 -18.85
C GLU A 203 -28.34 -0.87 -18.46
N LEU A 204 -27.30 -1.62 -18.83
CA LEU A 204 -27.14 -3.00 -18.40
C LEU A 204 -26.95 -3.11 -16.88
N PHE A 205 -26.11 -2.27 -16.28
CA PHE A 205 -25.93 -2.19 -14.82
C PHE A 205 -27.25 -1.79 -14.14
N ASN A 206 -27.99 -0.85 -14.71
CA ASN A 206 -29.32 -0.51 -14.23
C ASN A 206 -30.26 -1.70 -14.21
N GLN A 207 -30.34 -2.46 -15.30
CA GLN A 207 -31.19 -3.63 -15.37
C GLN A 207 -30.75 -4.72 -14.37
N ILE A 208 -29.44 -4.90 -14.17
CA ILE A 208 -28.90 -5.83 -13.18
C ILE A 208 -29.33 -5.40 -11.77
N LEU A 209 -29.14 -4.14 -11.40
CA LEU A 209 -29.50 -3.61 -10.08
C LEU A 209 -31.01 -3.63 -9.86
N SER A 210 -31.80 -3.28 -10.88
CA SER A 210 -33.27 -3.34 -10.82
C SER A 210 -33.82 -4.77 -10.76
N SER A 211 -33.00 -5.79 -11.01
CA SER A 211 -33.38 -7.19 -10.83
C SER A 211 -33.16 -7.72 -9.41
N ILE A 212 -32.61 -6.91 -8.51
CA ILE A 212 -32.49 -7.24 -7.09
C ILE A 212 -33.90 -7.31 -6.51
N ASP A 213 -34.13 -8.29 -5.62
CA ASP A 213 -35.42 -8.44 -4.97
C ASP A 213 -35.73 -7.16 -4.15
N PRO A 214 -36.96 -6.60 -4.22
CA PRO A 214 -37.33 -5.45 -3.41
C PRO A 214 -37.02 -5.62 -1.92
N ASP A 215 -37.14 -6.83 -1.38
CA ASP A 215 -36.86 -7.13 0.03
C ASP A 215 -35.35 -7.06 0.35
N ASP A 216 -34.49 -7.28 -0.64
CA ASP A 216 -33.03 -7.21 -0.53
C ASP A 216 -32.46 -5.81 -0.86
N GLN A 217 -33.30 -4.86 -1.33
CA GLN A 217 -32.83 -3.59 -1.90
C GLN A 217 -32.05 -2.76 -0.88
N LEU A 218 -32.52 -2.67 0.37
CA LEU A 218 -31.85 -1.91 1.43
C LEU A 218 -30.49 -2.53 1.77
N LEU A 219 -30.44 -3.86 1.92
CA LEU A 219 -29.21 -4.57 2.25
C LEU A 219 -28.19 -4.52 1.09
N SER A 220 -28.67 -4.49 -0.15
CA SER A 220 -27.84 -4.25 -1.34
C SER A 220 -27.25 -2.83 -1.33
N ASP A 221 -28.05 -1.82 -0.99
CA ASP A 221 -27.56 -0.45 -0.88
C ASP A 221 -26.48 -0.34 0.21
N HIS A 222 -26.67 -0.97 1.38
CA HIS A 222 -25.62 -1.07 2.41
C HIS A 222 -24.34 -1.71 1.85
N LEU A 223 -24.45 -2.84 1.15
CA LEU A 223 -23.29 -3.53 0.56
C LEU A 223 -22.52 -2.62 -0.41
N PHE A 224 -23.22 -1.91 -1.31
CA PHE A 224 -22.58 -1.02 -2.27
C PHE A 224 -21.98 0.21 -1.60
N LEU A 225 -22.69 0.86 -0.68
CA LEU A 225 -22.15 2.02 0.04
C LEU A 225 -20.95 1.68 0.92
N LEU A 226 -20.85 0.45 1.44
CA LEU A 226 -19.68 0.01 2.21
C LEU A 226 -18.47 -0.36 1.32
N THR A 227 -18.70 -0.63 0.04
CA THR A 227 -17.65 -1.07 -0.91
C THR A 227 -17.11 0.06 -1.80
N THR A 228 -17.81 1.20 -1.88
CA THR A 228 -17.40 2.34 -2.71
C THR A 228 -16.41 3.34 -2.10
N PRO A 229 -16.31 3.57 -0.77
CA PRO A 229 -15.44 4.60 -0.22
C PRO A 229 -13.97 4.42 -0.64
N ASN A 230 -13.39 5.52 -1.14
CA ASN A 230 -12.07 5.57 -1.76
C ASN A 230 -10.96 5.82 -0.74
N PHE A 231 -10.76 4.92 0.22
CA PHE A 231 -9.57 4.95 1.07
C PHE A 231 -8.34 4.34 0.36
N CYS A 232 -8.57 3.51 -0.66
CA CYS A 232 -7.53 2.86 -1.48
C CYS A 232 -7.95 2.88 -2.96
N ARG A 233 -6.99 3.01 -3.88
CA ARG A 233 -7.28 3.09 -5.33
C ARG A 233 -8.03 1.84 -5.83
N TRP A 234 -9.29 2.04 -6.23
CA TRP A 234 -10.14 1.11 -7.02
C TRP A 234 -10.65 -0.17 -6.33
N GLN A 235 -10.41 -0.37 -5.04
CA GLN A 235 -10.81 -1.60 -4.31
C GLN A 235 -11.70 -1.27 -3.11
N PRO A 236 -12.62 -2.19 -2.72
CA PRO A 236 -13.36 -2.04 -1.47
C PRO A 236 -12.42 -1.87 -0.29
N THR A 237 -12.82 -1.01 0.64
CA THR A 237 -12.05 -0.75 1.86
C THR A 237 -12.01 -1.99 2.75
N VAL A 238 -13.17 -2.60 2.97
CA VAL A 238 -13.27 -3.90 3.64
C VAL A 238 -12.99 -4.98 2.60
N ARG A 239 -11.76 -5.49 2.57
CA ARG A 239 -11.37 -6.45 1.53
C ARG A 239 -11.74 -7.86 1.88
N ASN A 240 -11.55 -8.27 3.14
CA ASN A 240 -11.74 -9.66 3.53
C ASN A 240 -13.21 -10.08 3.38
N ALA A 241 -13.46 -11.15 2.62
CA ALA A 241 -14.81 -11.61 2.34
C ALA A 241 -15.56 -12.01 3.61
N ILE A 242 -14.88 -12.56 4.62
CA ILE A 242 -15.53 -12.99 5.85
C ILE A 242 -16.20 -11.82 6.60
N ALA A 243 -15.69 -10.60 6.44
CA ALA A 243 -16.27 -9.38 7.04
C ALA A 243 -17.73 -9.16 6.60
N TYR A 244 -18.07 -9.49 5.34
CA TYR A 244 -19.42 -9.37 4.82
C TYR A 244 -20.39 -10.43 5.38
N SER A 245 -19.89 -11.41 6.14
CA SER A 245 -20.77 -12.36 6.85
C SER A 245 -21.61 -11.64 7.92
N TRP A 246 -21.13 -10.50 8.43
CA TRP A 246 -21.78 -9.67 9.44
C TRP A 246 -22.54 -8.46 8.89
N LEU A 247 -22.81 -8.42 7.58
CA LEU A 247 -23.51 -7.28 6.96
C LEU A 247 -24.87 -6.98 7.61
N GLU A 248 -25.63 -8.01 7.98
CA GLU A 248 -26.95 -7.91 8.62
C GLU A 248 -26.84 -7.57 10.12
N ASP A 249 -25.69 -7.80 10.75
CA ASP A 249 -25.47 -7.44 12.15
C ASP A 249 -25.27 -5.93 12.34
N LEU A 250 -25.04 -5.17 11.26
CA LEU A 250 -24.86 -3.70 11.31
C LEU A 250 -26.12 -2.94 11.74
N ASP A 251 -27.29 -3.58 11.60
CA ASP A 251 -28.58 -3.05 12.09
C ASP A 251 -28.59 -2.94 13.62
N ASN A 252 -27.76 -3.72 14.32
CA ASN A 252 -27.53 -3.59 15.74
C ASN A 252 -26.45 -2.52 16.03
N PRO A 253 -26.78 -1.38 16.67
CA PRO A 253 -25.81 -0.36 17.02
C PRO A 253 -24.72 -0.84 18.00
N SER A 254 -25.01 -1.88 18.78
CA SER A 254 -24.07 -2.51 19.72
C SER A 254 -23.11 -3.51 19.06
N PHE A 255 -23.26 -3.80 17.77
CA PHE A 255 -22.31 -4.65 17.04
C PHE A 255 -21.00 -3.90 16.72
N PRO A 256 -19.81 -4.52 16.83
CA PRO A 256 -19.53 -5.87 17.34
C PRO A 256 -19.22 -5.92 18.85
N TYR A 257 -19.44 -4.83 19.59
CA TYR A 257 -18.95 -4.61 20.96
C TYR A 257 -19.40 -5.68 21.97
N GLU A 258 -20.69 -6.03 21.99
CA GLU A 258 -21.26 -6.94 23.00
C GLU A 258 -20.93 -8.43 22.77
N LEU A 259 -20.41 -8.78 21.58
CA LEU A 259 -20.11 -10.16 21.26
C LEU A 259 -18.85 -10.65 22.01
N PRO A 260 -18.81 -11.92 22.45
CA PRO A 260 -17.64 -12.46 23.13
C PRO A 260 -16.44 -12.53 22.17
N MET A 261 -15.27 -12.11 22.64
CA MET A 261 -14.01 -12.26 21.91
C MET A 261 -13.62 -13.74 21.88
N ARG A 262 -13.65 -14.32 20.69
CA ARG A 262 -13.17 -15.66 20.41
C ARG A 262 -12.78 -15.77 18.93
N PRO A 263 -11.75 -16.53 18.58
CA PRO A 263 -11.46 -16.83 17.19
C PRO A 263 -12.60 -17.70 16.59
N CYS A 264 -12.89 -17.49 15.31
CA CYS A 264 -13.75 -18.43 14.57
C CYS A 264 -13.07 -19.79 14.43
N THR A 265 -13.85 -20.85 14.56
CA THR A 265 -13.40 -22.20 14.20
C THR A 265 -13.33 -22.37 12.68
N GLU A 266 -12.54 -23.31 12.19
CA GLU A 266 -12.45 -23.59 10.73
C GLU A 266 -13.81 -23.90 10.11
N ASN A 267 -14.67 -24.65 10.81
CA ASN A 267 -16.02 -24.95 10.32
C ASN A 267 -16.87 -23.67 10.20
N GLU A 268 -16.84 -22.79 11.21
CA GLU A 268 -17.53 -21.51 11.17
C GLU A 268 -17.01 -20.61 10.03
N ILE A 269 -15.70 -20.65 9.74
CA ILE A 269 -15.09 -19.90 8.64
C ILE A 269 -15.67 -20.37 7.31
N ASN A 270 -15.67 -21.68 7.07
CA ASN A 270 -16.19 -22.25 5.82
C ASN A 270 -17.68 -21.94 5.64
N GLU A 271 -18.49 -22.16 6.66
CA GLU A 271 -19.93 -21.84 6.64
C GLU A 271 -20.19 -20.34 6.41
N ARG A 272 -19.38 -19.46 6.98
CA ARG A 272 -19.48 -18.01 6.76
C ARG A 272 -19.13 -17.64 5.33
N LEU A 273 -18.03 -18.17 4.79
CA LEU A 273 -17.57 -17.87 3.43
C LEU A 273 -18.57 -18.37 2.37
N GLU A 274 -19.17 -19.54 2.58
CA GLU A 274 -20.24 -20.05 1.72
C GLU A 274 -21.46 -19.12 1.75
N ARG A 275 -21.90 -18.70 2.94
CA ARG A 275 -23.00 -17.73 3.09
C ARG A 275 -22.69 -16.39 2.43
N VAL A 276 -21.45 -15.89 2.55
CA VAL A 276 -21.03 -14.64 1.89
C VAL A 276 -21.08 -14.78 0.38
N SER A 277 -20.64 -15.90 -0.18
CA SER A 277 -20.71 -16.16 -1.62
C SER A 277 -22.15 -16.06 -2.14
N CYS A 278 -23.10 -16.72 -1.46
CA CYS A 278 -24.52 -16.62 -1.79
C CYS A 278 -25.07 -15.20 -1.60
N LYS A 279 -24.70 -14.52 -0.52
CA LYS A 279 -25.13 -13.15 -0.20
C LYS A 279 -24.66 -12.16 -1.26
N LEU A 280 -23.42 -12.27 -1.72
CA LEU A 280 -22.89 -11.41 -2.78
C LEU A 280 -23.61 -11.65 -4.12
N ASP A 281 -23.91 -12.89 -4.52
CA ASP A 281 -24.72 -13.14 -5.74
C ASP A 281 -26.16 -12.60 -5.59
N ARG A 282 -26.76 -12.76 -4.40
CA ARG A 282 -28.11 -12.26 -4.10
C ARG A 282 -28.18 -10.73 -4.18
N LEU A 283 -27.29 -10.04 -3.47
CA LEU A 283 -27.33 -8.59 -3.25
C LEU A 283 -26.66 -7.77 -4.36
N SER A 284 -25.62 -8.30 -5.02
CA SER A 284 -24.88 -7.56 -6.06
C SER A 284 -25.16 -8.05 -7.48
N ARG A 285 -25.85 -9.19 -7.62
CA ARG A 285 -26.11 -9.86 -8.92
C ARG A 285 -24.84 -10.08 -9.76
N GLY A 286 -23.69 -10.25 -9.10
CA GLY A 286 -22.40 -10.50 -9.74
C GLY A 286 -21.58 -9.25 -10.06
N LEU A 287 -22.00 -8.07 -9.61
CA LEU A 287 -21.18 -6.84 -9.68
C LEU A 287 -20.05 -6.86 -8.65
N LEU A 288 -20.20 -7.61 -7.56
CA LEU A 288 -19.15 -7.92 -6.60
C LEU A 288 -18.85 -9.43 -6.65
N GLU A 289 -17.56 -9.77 -6.64
CA GLU A 289 -17.08 -11.16 -6.69
C GLU A 289 -16.07 -11.42 -5.58
N MET A 290 -16.09 -12.65 -5.05
CA MET A 290 -15.04 -13.17 -4.18
C MET A 290 -13.87 -13.66 -5.02
N SER A 291 -12.66 -13.23 -4.65
CA SER A 291 -11.42 -13.62 -5.30
C SER A 291 -10.47 -14.23 -4.29
N ARG A 292 -9.91 -15.41 -4.61
CA ARG A 292 -8.84 -16.02 -3.82
C ARG A 292 -7.56 -15.21 -3.98
N LYS A 293 -6.93 -14.82 -2.86
CA LYS A 293 -5.65 -14.10 -2.84
C LYS A 293 -4.58 -14.78 -2.00
N ARG A 294 -4.99 -15.45 -0.92
CA ARG A 294 -4.09 -16.25 -0.09
C ARG A 294 -4.39 -17.74 -0.28
N SER A 295 -3.46 -18.58 0.11
CA SER A 295 -3.60 -20.03 0.00
C SER A 295 -3.83 -20.62 1.39
N ARG A 296 -4.71 -21.63 1.48
CA ARG A 296 -5.03 -22.28 2.76
C ARG A 296 -3.80 -23.00 3.30
N GLU A 297 -2.98 -23.51 2.38
CA GLU A 297 -1.72 -24.18 2.62
C GLU A 297 -0.72 -23.27 3.34
N ARG A 298 -0.76 -21.96 3.07
CA ARG A 298 0.11 -20.96 3.71
C ARG A 298 -0.39 -20.57 5.11
N ASP A 299 -1.69 -20.34 5.26
CA ASP A 299 -2.25 -19.76 6.47
C ASP A 299 -2.83 -20.79 7.46
N GLY A 300 -3.02 -22.04 7.03
CA GLY A 300 -3.68 -23.13 7.77
C GLY A 300 -5.21 -23.14 7.63
N HIS A 301 -5.82 -21.98 7.36
CA HIS A 301 -7.27 -21.81 7.31
C HIS A 301 -7.70 -20.73 6.30
N ASP A 302 -9.00 -20.65 5.99
CA ASP A 302 -9.51 -19.75 4.95
C ASP A 302 -9.94 -18.34 5.41
N TYR A 303 -9.72 -17.98 6.68
CA TYR A 303 -10.16 -16.69 7.25
C TYR A 303 -9.75 -15.45 6.44
N PHE A 304 -8.55 -15.45 5.86
CA PHE A 304 -8.00 -14.34 5.06
C PHE A 304 -7.82 -14.71 3.58
N THR A 305 -8.36 -15.85 3.15
CA THR A 305 -8.14 -16.40 1.80
C THR A 305 -8.80 -15.57 0.71
N TYR A 306 -10.02 -15.10 0.96
CA TYR A 306 -10.88 -14.48 -0.05
C TYR A 306 -11.03 -12.98 0.18
N GLU A 307 -10.94 -12.23 -0.91
CA GLU A 307 -11.24 -10.80 -0.92
C GLU A 307 -12.46 -10.49 -1.81
N VAL A 308 -13.24 -9.49 -1.41
CA VAL A 308 -14.33 -8.93 -2.23
C VAL A 308 -13.78 -7.82 -3.12
N ARG A 309 -14.15 -7.86 -4.39
CA ARG A 309 -13.83 -6.83 -5.37
C ARG A 309 -14.99 -6.62 -6.33
N PHE A 310 -15.01 -5.43 -6.93
CA PHE A 310 -15.87 -5.21 -8.09
C PHE A 310 -15.42 -6.10 -9.25
N LEU A 311 -16.40 -6.60 -10.00
CA LEU A 311 -16.18 -7.32 -11.25
C LEU A 311 -15.29 -6.52 -12.22
N HIS A 312 -15.51 -5.21 -12.29
CA HIS A 312 -14.79 -4.29 -13.16
C HIS A 312 -14.82 -2.86 -12.62
N ARG A 313 -13.83 -2.03 -12.97
CA ARG A 313 -13.79 -0.60 -12.59
C ARG A 313 -15.07 0.13 -12.98
N SER A 314 -15.57 -0.10 -14.19
CA SER A 314 -16.79 0.54 -14.70
C SER A 314 -18.04 0.24 -13.86
N ALA A 315 -18.13 -0.95 -13.26
CA ALA A 315 -19.25 -1.27 -12.37
C ALA A 315 -19.17 -0.42 -11.09
N ARG A 316 -17.98 -0.27 -10.52
CA ARG A 316 -17.75 0.60 -9.37
C ARG A 316 -18.07 2.06 -9.71
N ASP A 317 -17.54 2.54 -10.83
CA ASP A 317 -17.72 3.93 -11.26
C ASP A 317 -19.19 4.24 -11.53
N TYR A 318 -19.93 3.27 -12.08
CA TYR A 318 -21.38 3.38 -12.24
C TYR A 318 -22.13 3.55 -10.91
N ILE A 319 -21.75 2.76 -9.88
CA ILE A 319 -22.34 2.92 -8.55
C ILE A 319 -22.04 4.31 -7.99
N VAL A 320 -20.77 4.72 -7.99
CA VAL A 320 -20.34 6.00 -7.41
C VAL A 320 -20.97 7.19 -8.12
N ASN A 321 -20.92 7.21 -9.45
CA ASN A 321 -21.30 8.39 -10.23
C ASN A 321 -22.81 8.49 -10.47
N THR A 322 -23.54 7.36 -10.49
CA THR A 322 -24.94 7.35 -10.93
C THR A 322 -25.92 6.88 -9.84
N ARG A 323 -25.54 5.91 -9.00
CA ARG A 323 -26.47 5.28 -8.05
C ARG A 323 -26.27 5.69 -6.59
N GLU A 324 -25.09 6.15 -6.21
CA GLU A 324 -24.74 6.43 -4.81
C GLU A 324 -25.72 7.42 -4.15
N ALA A 325 -26.07 8.51 -4.83
CA ALA A 325 -27.04 9.48 -4.32
C ALA A 325 -28.42 8.86 -4.08
N GLN A 326 -28.88 7.98 -4.98
CA GLN A 326 -30.17 7.29 -4.84
C GLN A 326 -30.14 6.27 -3.69
N MET A 327 -29.03 5.55 -3.54
CA MET A 327 -28.82 4.59 -2.45
C MET A 327 -28.81 5.33 -1.11
N ARG A 328 -28.03 6.41 -0.97
CA ARG A 328 -28.01 7.24 0.24
C ARG A 328 -29.38 7.84 0.57
N ALA A 329 -30.17 8.22 -0.44
CA ALA A 329 -31.52 8.73 -0.22
C ALA A 329 -32.48 7.68 0.36
N ARG A 330 -32.27 6.39 0.10
CA ARG A 330 -33.07 5.30 0.68
C ARG A 330 -32.66 4.93 2.11
N ILE A 331 -31.40 5.17 2.48
CA ILE A 331 -30.84 4.90 3.81
C ILE A 331 -30.12 6.14 4.38
N PRO A 332 -30.84 7.24 4.64
CA PRO A 332 -30.23 8.51 5.05
C PRO A 332 -29.55 8.47 6.43
N ASP A 333 -30.05 7.61 7.33
CA ASP A 333 -29.53 7.46 8.70
C ASP A 333 -28.32 6.51 8.79
N PHE A 334 -27.94 5.87 7.68
CA PHE A 334 -26.85 4.91 7.69
C PHE A 334 -25.48 5.61 7.62
N ASP A 335 -24.76 5.55 8.74
CA ASP A 335 -23.37 5.97 8.79
C ASP A 335 -22.44 4.91 8.17
N VAL A 336 -22.07 5.16 6.92
CA VAL A 336 -21.19 4.31 6.11
C VAL A 336 -19.82 4.09 6.77
N TYR A 337 -19.22 5.15 7.34
CA TYR A 337 -17.89 5.05 7.96
C TYR A 337 -17.95 4.21 9.24
N SER A 338 -18.97 4.45 10.07
CA SER A 338 -19.24 3.60 11.23
C SER A 338 -19.47 2.14 10.83
N GLY A 339 -20.20 1.88 9.74
CA GLY A 339 -20.42 0.53 9.20
C GLY A 339 -19.10 -0.15 8.80
N ILE A 340 -18.24 0.55 8.05
CA ILE A 340 -16.91 0.04 7.65
C ILE A 340 -16.07 -0.29 8.89
N LEU A 341 -15.97 0.63 9.85
CA LEU A 341 -15.19 0.43 11.07
C LEU A 341 -15.73 -0.74 11.91
N ARG A 342 -17.05 -0.90 12.01
CA ARG A 342 -17.67 -2.04 12.70
C ARG A 342 -17.36 -3.39 12.02
N LEU A 343 -17.35 -3.44 10.69
CA LEU A 343 -16.95 -4.65 9.95
C LEU A 343 -15.46 -4.98 10.12
N LEU A 344 -14.57 -3.98 10.05
CA LEU A 344 -13.14 -4.18 10.27
C LEU A 344 -12.83 -4.59 11.72
N LEU A 345 -13.55 -4.02 12.70
CA LEU A 345 -13.46 -4.48 14.09
C LEU A 345 -13.93 -5.93 14.24
N ALA A 346 -15.03 -6.32 13.60
CA ALA A 346 -15.52 -7.69 13.65
C ALA A 346 -14.53 -8.67 12.99
N GLU A 347 -14.02 -8.33 11.80
CA GLU A 347 -12.96 -9.08 11.14
C GLU A 347 -11.77 -9.29 12.08
N PHE A 348 -11.33 -8.24 12.76
CA PHE A 348 -10.21 -8.33 13.67
C PHE A 348 -10.53 -9.10 14.96
N LYS A 349 -11.74 -8.91 15.51
CA LYS A 349 -12.21 -9.54 16.76
C LYS A 349 -12.33 -11.06 16.66
N PHE A 350 -12.80 -11.57 15.53
CA PHE A 350 -13.04 -13.00 15.32
C PHE A 350 -11.93 -13.70 14.55
N ALA A 351 -10.83 -13.00 14.25
CA ALA A 351 -9.74 -13.53 13.47
C ALA A 351 -9.10 -14.76 14.13
N LEU A 352 -8.82 -15.76 13.30
CA LEU A 352 -8.02 -16.91 13.67
C LEU A 352 -6.54 -16.60 13.35
N SER A 353 -5.67 -16.83 14.33
CA SER A 353 -4.23 -16.57 14.19
C SER A 353 -3.60 -17.59 13.24
N THR A 354 -2.74 -17.10 12.35
CA THR A 354 -1.93 -17.92 11.45
C THR A 354 -0.54 -18.17 12.03
N LEU A 355 0.19 -19.14 11.44
CA LEU A 355 1.61 -19.36 11.73
C LEU A 355 2.47 -18.12 11.47
N HIS A 356 2.04 -17.23 10.56
CA HIS A 356 2.75 -15.99 10.24
C HIS A 356 2.55 -14.86 11.25
N ASP A 357 1.53 -14.94 12.10
CA ASP A 357 1.31 -13.97 13.19
C ASP A 357 2.31 -14.15 14.34
N THR A 358 3.05 -15.26 14.33
CA THR A 358 4.02 -15.65 15.36
C THR A 358 5.45 -15.16 15.11
N LYS A 359 5.74 -14.66 13.90
CA LYS A 359 7.10 -14.25 13.53
C LYS A 359 7.42 -12.87 14.10
N PRO A 360 8.49 -12.71 14.89
CA PRO A 360 8.87 -11.42 15.44
C PRO A 360 9.26 -10.44 14.33
N ARG A 361 8.55 -9.31 14.23
CA ARG A 361 8.99 -8.14 13.44
C ARG A 361 9.00 -6.84 14.24
N VAL A 362 10.18 -6.26 14.38
CA VAL A 362 10.37 -4.94 15.00
C VAL A 362 9.60 -3.90 14.19
N TRP A 363 8.84 -3.05 14.89
CA TRP A 363 8.20 -1.89 14.29
C TRP A 363 9.23 -1.09 13.50
N ALA A 364 8.85 -0.69 12.29
CA ALA A 364 9.61 0.18 11.38
C ALA A 364 10.60 -0.47 10.39
N ILE A 365 10.93 -1.76 10.50
CA ILE A 365 11.72 -2.52 9.51
C ILE A 365 10.76 -3.27 8.57
N GLY A 366 10.86 -3.05 7.26
CA GLY A 366 9.87 -3.46 6.26
C GLY A 366 9.44 -4.94 6.24
N GLY A 367 8.24 -5.19 5.69
CA GLY A 367 7.72 -6.52 5.35
C GLY A 367 6.21 -6.69 5.65
N GLU A 368 5.50 -7.46 4.82
CA GLU A 368 4.10 -7.81 5.06
C GLU A 368 3.95 -8.61 6.37
N GLY A 369 3.50 -7.98 7.46
CA GLY A 369 3.23 -8.66 8.74
C GLY A 369 2.19 -9.77 8.61
N GLY A 370 2.03 -10.56 9.67
CA GLY A 370 0.96 -11.55 9.78
C GLY A 370 -0.44 -10.93 9.56
N PRO A 371 -1.43 -11.73 9.13
CA PRO A 371 -2.78 -11.25 8.82
C PRO A 371 -3.46 -10.45 9.94
N LEU A 372 -3.24 -10.77 11.22
CA LEU A 372 -3.80 -10.02 12.35
C LEU A 372 -3.22 -8.60 12.41
N ARG A 373 -1.91 -8.46 12.18
CA ARG A 373 -1.25 -7.14 12.12
C ARG A 373 -1.72 -6.35 10.92
N ARG A 374 -1.97 -7.01 9.78
CA ARG A 374 -2.54 -6.37 8.58
C ARG A 374 -3.96 -5.87 8.84
N ALA A 375 -4.80 -6.65 9.53
CA ALA A 375 -6.14 -6.22 9.92
C ALA A 375 -6.11 -4.98 10.82
N LEU A 376 -5.22 -4.97 11.82
CA LEU A 376 -4.99 -3.79 12.67
C LEU A 376 -4.54 -2.57 11.84
N HIS A 377 -3.54 -2.76 10.97
CA HIS A 377 -3.02 -1.70 10.11
C HIS A 377 -4.09 -1.10 9.19
N VAL A 378 -4.93 -1.94 8.58
CA VAL A 378 -6.03 -1.50 7.72
C VAL A 378 -7.06 -0.71 8.52
N LEU A 379 -7.47 -1.21 9.69
CA LEU A 379 -8.40 -0.51 10.59
C LEU A 379 -7.93 0.92 10.90
N PHE A 380 -6.66 1.07 11.31
CA PHE A 380 -6.07 2.36 11.67
C PHE A 380 -5.87 3.28 10.46
N THR A 381 -5.54 2.72 9.30
CA THR A 381 -5.44 3.47 8.04
C THR A 381 -6.79 4.06 7.64
N VAL A 382 -7.86 3.29 7.80
CA VAL A 382 -9.22 3.74 7.51
C VAL A 382 -9.69 4.81 8.49
N MET A 383 -9.42 4.63 9.80
CA MET A 383 -9.72 5.67 10.81
C MET A 383 -9.02 6.99 10.48
N CYS A 384 -7.72 6.94 10.16
CA CYS A 384 -6.95 8.11 9.80
C CYS A 384 -7.48 8.78 8.53
N ALA A 385 -7.70 8.02 7.47
CA ALA A 385 -8.20 8.56 6.21
C ALA A 385 -9.63 9.10 6.32
N ALA A 386 -10.52 8.46 7.10
CA ALA A 386 -11.85 8.98 7.38
C ALA A 386 -11.79 10.36 8.05
N HIS A 387 -10.86 10.54 8.99
CA HIS A 387 -10.64 11.82 9.65
C HIS A 387 -9.99 12.86 8.73
N GLU A 388 -8.78 12.59 8.23
CA GLU A 388 -7.98 13.57 7.48
C GLU A 388 -8.58 13.93 6.11
N VAL A 389 -9.15 12.95 5.41
CA VAL A 389 -9.64 13.14 4.02
C VAL A 389 -11.12 13.47 3.98
N CYS A 390 -11.93 12.85 4.85
CA CYS A 390 -13.38 12.98 4.80
C CYS A 390 -13.96 13.87 5.92
N GLY A 391 -13.15 14.34 6.87
CA GLY A 391 -13.62 15.15 8.00
C GLY A 391 -14.56 14.40 8.95
N TYR A 392 -14.51 13.06 8.96
CA TYR A 392 -15.33 12.25 9.84
C TYR A 392 -14.73 12.20 11.26
N ASP A 393 -15.55 12.52 12.26
CA ASP A 393 -15.15 12.45 13.67
C ASP A 393 -15.27 11.01 14.17
N VAL A 394 -14.14 10.30 14.22
CA VAL A 394 -14.10 8.88 14.60
C VAL A 394 -14.37 8.73 16.11
N PRO A 395 -15.47 8.08 16.53
CA PRO A 395 -15.78 7.93 17.95
C PRO A 395 -14.71 7.15 18.74
N SER A 396 -14.35 7.64 19.93
CA SER A 396 -13.34 7.04 20.82
C SER A 396 -13.60 5.55 21.12
N ARG A 397 -14.87 5.13 21.18
CA ARG A 397 -15.28 3.73 21.39
C ARG A 397 -14.66 2.74 20.39
N PHE A 398 -14.38 3.18 19.15
CA PHE A 398 -13.75 2.31 18.15
C PHE A 398 -12.30 2.00 18.52
N PHE A 399 -11.57 3.01 19.01
CA PHE A 399 -10.21 2.85 19.52
C PHE A 399 -10.18 1.99 20.78
N GLU A 400 -11.14 2.18 21.69
CA GLU A 400 -11.24 1.37 22.91
C GLU A 400 -11.50 -0.10 22.60
N GLU A 401 -12.41 -0.41 21.66
CA GLU A 401 -12.68 -1.79 21.26
C GLU A 401 -11.49 -2.41 20.53
N ALA A 402 -10.84 -1.67 19.62
CA ALA A 402 -9.61 -2.13 18.98
C ALA A 402 -8.52 -2.47 20.01
N SER A 403 -8.33 -1.63 21.03
CA SER A 403 -7.38 -1.88 22.12
C SER A 403 -7.68 -3.19 22.86
N ARG A 404 -8.96 -3.45 23.17
CA ARG A 404 -9.39 -4.70 23.83
C ARG A 404 -9.17 -5.93 22.93
N ILE A 405 -9.45 -5.83 21.63
CA ILE A 405 -9.23 -6.92 20.68
C ILE A 405 -7.75 -7.27 20.57
N VAL A 406 -6.87 -6.26 20.44
CA VAL A 406 -5.41 -6.46 20.43
C VAL A 406 -5.00 -7.22 21.69
N GLN A 407 -5.46 -6.77 22.86
CA GLN A 407 -5.16 -7.42 24.14
C GLN A 407 -5.61 -8.90 24.17
N HIS A 408 -6.80 -9.21 23.65
CA HIS A 408 -7.30 -10.58 23.61
C HIS A 408 -6.42 -11.50 22.74
N HIS A 409 -6.00 -11.04 21.57
CA HIS A 409 -5.11 -11.81 20.69
C HIS A 409 -3.73 -12.05 21.33
N THR A 410 -3.20 -11.07 22.08
CA THR A 410 -1.97 -11.25 22.85
C THR A 410 -2.11 -12.34 23.93
N GLN A 411 -3.28 -12.48 24.57
CA GLN A 411 -3.48 -13.41 25.68
C GLN A 411 -3.74 -14.87 25.23
N THR A 412 -4.50 -15.08 24.16
CA THR A 412 -4.98 -16.41 23.72
C THR A 412 -3.85 -17.32 23.21
N VAL A 413 -2.80 -16.73 22.67
CA VAL A 413 -1.70 -17.45 22.02
C VAL A 413 -0.73 -18.14 23.01
N GLY A 414 -0.80 -17.79 24.30
CA GLY A 414 0.09 -18.28 25.36
C GLY A 414 -0.14 -19.70 25.91
N SER A 415 -0.86 -20.58 25.21
CA SER A 415 -1.25 -21.92 25.73
C SER A 415 -0.47 -23.11 25.15
N ILE A 416 0.41 -22.92 24.15
CA ILE A 416 1.17 -24.02 23.54
C ILE A 416 2.65 -23.81 23.81
N THR A 417 3.14 -24.31 24.94
CA THR A 417 4.57 -24.50 25.17
C THR A 417 4.75 -25.82 25.92
N GLU A 418 4.83 -26.93 25.17
CA GLU A 418 5.35 -28.17 25.73
C GLU A 418 6.85 -27.98 25.97
N VAL A 419 7.25 -28.04 27.24
CA VAL A 419 8.65 -28.06 27.63
C VAL A 419 9.20 -29.44 27.30
N LEU A 420 9.95 -29.56 26.20
CA LEU A 420 10.67 -30.79 25.87
C LEU A 420 11.87 -30.98 26.84
N PRO A 421 12.26 -32.23 27.17
CA PRO A 421 13.34 -32.51 28.10
C PRO A 421 14.69 -32.05 27.56
N GLY A 422 15.52 -31.49 28.45
CA GLY A 422 16.76 -30.81 28.12
C GLY A 422 17.75 -31.63 27.29
N ASN A 423 17.91 -31.26 26.03
CA ASN A 423 19.16 -31.22 25.25
C ASN A 423 18.93 -30.89 23.76
N GLU A 424 17.69 -30.65 23.33
CA GLU A 424 17.42 -29.97 22.06
C GLU A 424 17.19 -28.48 22.33
N MET A 425 17.96 -27.60 21.68
CA MET A 425 17.68 -26.17 21.73
C MET A 425 16.38 -25.90 20.96
N PRO A 426 15.32 -25.37 21.60
CA PRO A 426 14.16 -24.96 20.85
C PRO A 426 14.55 -23.75 19.98
N GLU A 427 14.25 -23.80 18.68
CA GLU A 427 14.20 -22.57 17.88
C GLU A 427 13.28 -21.57 18.60
N PRO A 428 13.69 -20.29 18.75
CA PRO A 428 12.88 -19.32 19.48
C PRO A 428 11.57 -19.05 18.72
N LYS A 429 10.46 -19.58 19.23
CA LYS A 429 9.11 -19.17 18.88
C LYS A 429 8.65 -18.13 19.91
N GLY A 430 8.82 -16.85 19.59
CA GLY A 430 8.45 -15.71 20.45
C GLY A 430 7.74 -14.62 19.66
N TYR A 431 6.67 -14.05 20.23
CA TYR A 431 5.69 -13.22 19.55
C TYR A 431 6.02 -11.72 19.66
N ILE A 432 5.64 -10.92 18.66
CA ILE A 432 5.67 -9.45 18.72
C ILE A 432 4.25 -8.93 18.66
N TRP A 433 3.54 -9.15 19.76
CA TRP A 433 2.38 -8.36 20.13
C TRP A 433 2.65 -7.80 21.53
N GLY A 434 3.48 -6.77 21.62
CA GLY A 434 3.61 -6.00 22.85
C GLY A 434 4.30 -6.71 24.02
N GLU A 435 5.19 -7.67 23.77
CA GLU A 435 5.84 -8.42 24.85
C GLU A 435 7.03 -7.67 25.47
N ASN A 436 7.14 -7.75 26.81
CA ASN A 436 8.30 -7.27 27.58
C ASN A 436 9.53 -8.12 27.25
N LEU A 437 10.40 -7.60 26.40
CA LEU A 437 11.65 -8.23 26.01
C LEU A 437 12.67 -8.16 27.17
N GLN A 438 12.99 -9.31 27.78
CA GLN A 438 14.13 -9.44 28.69
C GLN A 438 15.20 -10.32 28.03
N ARG A 439 16.39 -9.76 27.83
CA ARG A 439 17.54 -10.50 27.31
C ARG A 439 18.15 -11.38 28.41
N ILE A 440 18.17 -12.69 28.20
CA ILE A 440 18.94 -13.64 29.03
C ILE A 440 19.93 -14.35 28.10
N GLY A 441 21.20 -13.94 28.15
CA GLY A 441 22.23 -14.47 27.24
C GLY A 441 22.06 -13.99 25.79
N ARG A 442 21.95 -14.94 24.84
CA ARG A 442 21.71 -14.72 23.39
C ARG A 442 20.23 -14.72 23.01
N GLU A 443 19.34 -14.96 23.97
CA GLU A 443 17.91 -15.13 23.72
C GLU A 443 17.09 -14.00 24.36
N TRP A 444 16.02 -13.63 23.68
CA TRP A 444 15.01 -12.71 24.18
C TRP A 444 13.86 -13.54 24.77
N LEU A 445 13.59 -13.37 26.07
CA LEU A 445 12.51 -14.04 26.80
C LEU A 445 11.46 -13.01 27.23
N THR A 446 10.21 -13.45 27.33
CA THR A 446 9.05 -12.56 27.52
C THR A 446 8.51 -12.65 28.96
N ARG A 447 8.18 -11.50 29.57
CA ARG A 447 7.54 -11.43 30.91
C ARG A 447 6.03 -11.13 30.82
N ARG A 448 5.25 -11.92 31.57
CA ARG A 448 3.78 -12.12 31.52
C ARG A 448 2.88 -11.02 32.14
N GLU A 449 3.34 -9.78 32.32
CA GLU A 449 2.65 -8.84 33.23
C GLU A 449 1.96 -7.60 32.60
N SER A 450 1.77 -7.52 31.28
CA SER A 450 1.09 -6.35 30.66
C SER A 450 -0.34 -6.65 30.18
N ASN A 451 -1.25 -5.71 30.45
CA ASN A 451 -2.68 -5.80 30.13
C ASN A 451 -3.09 -4.98 28.89
N HIS A 452 -2.20 -4.32 28.15
CA HIS A 452 -2.48 -3.82 26.79
C HIS A 452 -1.20 -3.90 25.94
N SER A 453 -1.32 -4.05 24.61
CA SER A 453 -0.15 -4.23 23.73
C SER A 453 0.43 -2.89 23.23
N PRO A 454 1.76 -2.67 23.39
CA PRO A 454 2.51 -1.59 22.75
C PRO A 454 2.21 -1.33 21.27
N ASP A 455 1.85 -2.34 20.48
CA ASP A 455 1.55 -2.21 19.04
C ASP A 455 0.34 -1.30 18.77
N PHE A 456 -0.69 -1.39 19.61
CA PHE A 456 -1.87 -0.52 19.52
C PHE A 456 -1.46 0.95 19.71
N LEU A 457 -0.65 1.21 20.74
CA LEU A 457 -0.19 2.56 21.04
C LEU A 457 0.75 3.09 19.94
N CYS A 458 1.60 2.22 19.37
CA CYS A 458 2.44 2.57 18.23
C CYS A 458 1.63 2.99 17.00
N GLU A 459 0.57 2.24 16.65
CA GLU A 459 -0.31 2.57 15.52
C GLU A 459 -1.01 3.91 15.70
N VAL A 460 -1.51 4.17 16.92
CA VAL A 460 -2.16 5.43 17.31
C VAL A 460 -1.20 6.60 17.16
N VAL A 461 0.01 6.47 17.70
CA VAL A 461 0.98 7.56 17.75
C VAL A 461 1.60 7.84 16.39
N GLN A 462 1.94 6.79 15.62
CA GLN A 462 2.48 6.94 14.27
C GLN A 462 1.53 7.71 13.33
N ARG A 463 0.21 7.61 13.56
CA ARG A 463 -0.82 8.26 12.74
C ARG A 463 -1.41 9.52 13.38
N ASP A 464 -0.79 10.03 14.44
CA ASP A 464 -1.26 11.21 15.16
C ASP A 464 -2.68 11.09 15.74
N LEU A 465 -3.19 9.88 15.96
CA LEU A 465 -4.57 9.63 16.43
C LEU A 465 -4.70 9.67 17.96
N HIS A 466 -3.65 10.04 18.68
CA HIS A 466 -3.59 10.02 20.15
C HIS A 466 -4.63 10.95 20.82
N HIS A 467 -5.10 11.97 20.11
CA HIS A 467 -6.12 12.91 20.58
C HIS A 467 -7.54 12.31 20.64
N PHE A 468 -7.79 11.19 19.96
CA PHE A 468 -9.07 10.46 20.03
C PHE A 468 -9.15 9.48 21.21
N LEU A 469 -8.03 9.24 21.90
CA LEU A 469 -8.00 8.35 23.05
C LEU A 469 -8.51 9.06 24.30
N SER A 470 -9.23 8.34 25.16
CA SER A 470 -9.58 8.84 26.48
C SER A 470 -8.32 9.12 27.30
N PRO A 471 -8.29 10.20 28.12
CA PRO A 471 -7.14 10.52 28.97
C PRO A 471 -6.69 9.34 29.83
N ASP A 472 -7.65 8.58 30.37
CA ASP A 472 -7.37 7.38 31.17
C ASP A 472 -6.68 6.27 30.36
N LEU A 473 -7.13 6.03 29.13
CA LEU A 473 -6.48 5.05 28.24
C LEU A 473 -5.07 5.51 27.88
N MET A 474 -4.87 6.80 27.58
CA MET A 474 -3.55 7.37 27.31
C MET A 474 -2.60 7.22 28.52
N ILE A 475 -3.07 7.53 29.73
CA ILE A 475 -2.29 7.37 30.96
C ILE A 475 -1.92 5.89 31.17
N ARG A 476 -2.88 4.96 31.01
CA ARG A 476 -2.62 3.51 31.14
C ARG A 476 -1.59 3.03 30.13
N LEU A 477 -1.71 3.44 28.87
CA LEU A 477 -0.78 3.05 27.80
C LEU A 477 0.63 3.62 28.03
N LYS A 478 0.74 4.88 28.46
CA LYS A 478 2.03 5.49 28.85
C LYS A 478 2.68 4.79 30.04
N GLN A 479 1.90 4.46 31.08
CA GLN A 479 2.38 3.72 32.24
C GLN A 479 2.89 2.32 31.85
N GLN A 480 2.19 1.62 30.96
CA GLN A 480 2.64 0.30 30.50
C GLN A 480 3.90 0.37 29.65
N ASN A 481 3.99 1.32 28.73
CA ASN A 481 5.20 1.53 27.95
C ASN A 481 6.42 1.83 28.84
N SER A 482 6.22 2.47 30.00
CA SER A 482 7.28 2.71 31.00
C SER A 482 7.84 1.45 31.65
N THR A 483 7.13 0.31 31.51
CA THR A 483 7.51 -1.01 32.01
C THR A 483 8.03 -1.95 30.91
N SER A 484 7.94 -1.57 29.63
CA SER A 484 8.10 -2.47 28.48
C SER A 484 9.39 -2.33 27.67
N GLY A 485 10.54 -2.42 28.33
CA GLY A 485 11.85 -2.48 27.64
C GLY A 485 12.14 -1.22 26.79
N PRO A 486 12.92 -1.31 25.69
CA PRO A 486 13.21 -0.15 24.85
C PRO A 486 11.89 0.54 24.42
N ASN A 487 11.81 1.85 24.62
CA ASN A 487 10.66 2.72 24.44
C ASN A 487 10.10 2.69 22.99
N LEU A 488 9.36 1.63 22.64
CA LEU A 488 8.69 1.43 21.34
C LEU A 488 7.77 2.60 20.97
N LEU A 489 7.15 3.21 21.99
CA LEU A 489 6.34 4.41 21.84
C LEU A 489 7.14 5.60 21.30
N LEU A 490 8.38 5.77 21.76
CA LEU A 490 9.28 6.79 21.25
C LEU A 490 9.68 6.48 19.80
N THR A 491 9.94 5.21 19.45
CA THR A 491 10.13 4.81 18.04
C THR A 491 8.92 5.12 17.18
N ALA A 492 7.70 4.83 17.63
CA ALA A 492 6.48 5.17 16.89
C ALA A 492 6.25 6.69 16.78
N ALA A 493 6.55 7.43 17.84
CA ALA A 493 6.44 8.89 17.89
C ALA A 493 7.40 9.59 16.92
N THR A 494 8.50 8.95 16.52
CA THR A 494 9.42 9.57 15.57
C THR A 494 8.85 9.74 14.16
N ARG A 495 7.77 9.03 13.84
CA ARG A 495 6.99 9.20 12.59
C ARG A 495 5.74 10.07 12.77
N SER A 496 5.48 10.54 13.99
CA SER A 496 4.40 11.46 14.31
C SER A 496 4.73 12.85 13.75
N LYS A 497 3.71 13.58 13.27
CA LYS A 497 3.87 15.01 12.90
C LYS A 497 3.97 15.91 14.14
N ASN A 498 3.72 15.38 15.36
CA ASN A 498 3.63 16.15 16.59
C ASN A 498 4.95 16.20 17.38
N LEU A 499 5.78 17.21 17.10
CA LEU A 499 7.05 17.44 17.79
C LEU A 499 6.89 17.67 19.30
N GLU A 500 5.82 18.33 19.75
CA GLU A 500 5.57 18.56 21.18
C GLU A 500 5.32 17.24 21.93
N PHE A 501 4.64 16.29 21.28
CA PHE A 501 4.42 14.95 21.82
C PHE A 501 5.73 14.17 21.91
N VAL A 502 6.59 14.23 20.89
CA VAL A 502 7.94 13.63 20.94
C VAL A 502 8.77 14.24 22.07
N GLN A 503 8.78 15.57 22.22
CA GLN A 503 9.45 16.26 23.31
C GLN A 503 8.89 15.88 24.68
N SER A 504 7.57 15.76 24.81
CA SER A 504 6.89 15.27 26.02
C SER A 504 7.32 13.84 26.34
N LEU A 505 7.37 12.94 25.37
CA LEU A 505 7.82 11.56 25.57
C LEU A 505 9.31 11.46 25.93
N LEU A 506 10.16 12.30 25.36
CA LEU A 506 11.58 12.39 25.74
C LEU A 506 11.74 12.92 27.17
N ARG A 507 10.90 13.88 27.58
CA ARG A 507 10.88 14.41 28.96
C ARG A 507 10.30 13.41 29.97
N GLU A 508 9.26 12.65 29.59
CA GLU A 508 8.62 11.62 30.41
C GLU A 508 9.42 10.31 30.46
N GLY A 509 10.16 9.99 29.39
CA GLY A 509 10.85 8.72 29.13
C GLY A 509 12.28 8.61 29.64
N ARG A 510 12.50 8.93 30.92
CA ARG A 510 13.74 8.68 31.69
C ARG A 510 15.01 9.28 31.07
N THR A 511 15.25 10.56 31.37
CA THR A 511 16.65 11.00 31.51
C THR A 511 17.38 10.05 32.48
N PRO A 512 18.61 9.60 32.19
CA PRO A 512 19.44 8.92 33.18
C PRO A 512 19.85 9.95 34.23
N ARG A 513 18.95 10.27 35.16
CA ARG A 513 19.40 10.82 36.44
C ARG A 513 20.14 9.69 37.13
N ARG A 514 21.40 10.00 37.49
CA ARG A 514 22.42 9.07 37.98
C ARG A 514 22.02 8.17 39.14
N ASP A 515 20.91 8.42 39.82
CA ASP A 515 20.59 7.74 41.06
C ASP A 515 19.14 7.25 41.07
N SER A 516 18.92 6.01 40.64
CA SER A 516 18.32 4.95 41.48
C SER A 516 17.93 3.71 40.68
N THR A 517 18.08 2.58 41.36
CA THR A 517 18.04 1.18 40.94
C THR A 517 16.76 0.71 40.25
N THR A 518 16.83 0.31 38.97
CA THR A 518 16.69 -1.07 38.43
C THR A 518 16.56 -1.01 36.89
N ILE A 519 17.41 -1.78 36.20
CA ILE A 519 17.82 -1.71 34.78
C ILE A 519 18.66 -0.44 34.46
N PRO A 520 19.94 -0.57 34.03
CA PRO A 520 20.72 0.61 33.64
C PRO A 520 20.08 1.29 32.42
N ALA A 521 19.56 2.50 32.62
CA ALA A 521 18.99 3.37 31.59
C ALA A 521 19.83 3.61 30.31
N PRO A 522 21.18 3.49 30.29
CA PRO A 522 21.96 3.70 29.06
C PRO A 522 21.67 2.67 27.95
N GLN A 523 21.44 1.40 28.29
CA GLN A 523 21.31 0.33 27.28
C GLN A 523 19.95 0.34 26.57
N ALA A 524 18.86 0.61 27.28
CA ALA A 524 17.52 0.66 26.65
C ALA A 524 17.36 1.91 25.74
N THR A 525 17.97 3.03 26.13
CA THR A 525 17.98 4.27 25.33
C THR A 525 18.85 4.13 24.08
N ALA A 526 20.00 3.46 24.20
CA ALA A 526 20.85 3.10 23.06
C ALA A 526 20.08 2.25 22.04
N SER A 527 19.29 1.25 22.48
CA SER A 527 18.52 0.40 21.58
C SER A 527 17.40 1.15 20.83
N VAL A 528 16.66 2.06 21.48
CA VAL A 528 15.60 2.85 20.82
C VAL A 528 16.17 3.84 19.82
N TRP A 529 17.26 4.50 20.22
CA TRP A 529 18.01 5.42 19.36
C TRP A 529 18.57 4.72 18.13
N LEU A 530 19.16 3.54 18.30
CA LEU A 530 19.68 2.72 17.19
C LEU A 530 18.56 2.28 16.24
N ILE A 531 17.41 1.87 16.75
CA ILE A 531 16.23 1.54 15.92
C ILE A 531 15.77 2.79 15.17
N TRP A 532 15.70 3.95 15.82
CA TRP A 532 15.32 5.20 15.16
C TRP A 532 16.32 5.57 14.04
N LEU A 533 17.61 5.54 14.32
CA LEU A 533 18.66 5.81 13.33
C LEU A 533 18.61 4.83 12.16
N TYR A 534 18.38 3.54 12.43
CA TYR A 534 18.15 2.54 11.39
C TYR A 534 16.98 2.96 10.50
N CYS A 535 15.84 3.30 11.10
CA CYS A 535 14.63 3.68 10.37
C CYS A 535 14.80 4.98 9.59
N PHE A 536 15.44 5.97 10.17
CA PHE A 536 15.75 7.27 9.56
C PHE A 536 16.60 7.09 8.30
N VAL A 537 17.67 6.29 8.40
CA VAL A 537 18.56 6.00 7.26
C VAL A 537 17.89 5.09 6.24
N GLU A 538 17.14 4.07 6.66
CA GLU A 538 16.36 3.20 5.78
C GLU A 538 15.31 4.01 4.99
N HIS A 539 14.61 4.96 5.63
CA HIS A 539 13.63 5.83 4.95
C HIS A 539 14.30 6.75 3.94
N TYR A 540 15.46 7.30 4.27
CA TYR A 540 16.25 8.07 3.33
C TYR A 540 16.55 7.26 2.06
N PHE A 541 16.97 5.99 2.21
CA PHE A 541 17.25 5.11 1.07
C PHE A 541 15.99 4.60 0.35
N LEU A 542 14.87 4.36 1.05
CA LEU A 542 13.65 3.78 0.46
C LEU A 542 12.67 4.81 -0.13
N ALA A 543 12.59 6.01 0.46
CA ALA A 543 11.53 6.98 0.16
C ALA A 543 12.05 8.28 -0.49
N GLY A 544 13.36 8.49 -0.57
CA GLY A 544 13.98 9.63 -1.27
C GLY A 544 13.64 11.02 -0.71
N CYS A 545 13.09 11.09 0.51
CA CYS A 545 12.76 12.32 1.23
C CYS A 545 13.22 12.22 2.68
N SER A 546 13.94 13.21 3.19
CA SER A 546 13.95 13.51 4.63
C SER A 546 12.74 14.39 4.93
N TYR A 547 11.84 13.96 5.81
CA TYR A 547 10.74 14.83 6.25
C TYR A 547 11.30 15.84 7.27
N GLU A 548 10.98 17.13 7.13
CA GLU A 548 11.34 18.17 8.13
C GLU A 548 11.09 17.75 9.61
N PRO A 549 9.96 17.08 9.94
CA PRO A 549 9.71 16.51 11.27
C PRO A 549 10.78 15.55 11.79
N GLU A 550 11.32 14.68 10.94
CA GLU A 550 12.31 13.66 11.30
C GLU A 550 13.65 14.31 11.67
N ASN A 551 14.04 15.35 10.94
CA ASN A 551 15.24 16.15 11.23
C ASN A 551 15.11 16.92 12.56
N ARG A 552 13.91 17.43 12.89
CA ARG A 552 13.67 18.10 14.18
C ARG A 552 13.68 17.12 15.37
N CYS A 553 13.22 15.88 15.16
CA CYS A 553 13.34 14.83 16.16
C CYS A 553 14.81 14.48 16.40
N LEU A 554 15.60 14.30 15.33
CA LEU A 554 17.06 14.07 15.40
C LEU A 554 17.78 15.12 16.26
N GLU A 555 17.47 16.41 16.03
CA GLU A 555 18.02 17.53 16.81
C GLU A 555 17.70 17.44 18.29
N GLU A 556 16.47 17.04 18.62
CA GLU A 556 16.03 16.88 19.99
C GLU A 556 16.77 15.71 20.63
N PHE A 557 16.86 14.53 19.99
CA PHE A 557 17.63 13.39 20.50
C PHE A 557 19.11 13.72 20.75
N LEU A 558 19.77 14.46 19.84
CA LEU A 558 21.17 14.85 19.99
C LEU A 558 21.42 15.83 21.16
N GLN A 559 20.38 16.48 21.68
CA GLN A 559 20.47 17.29 22.91
C GLN A 559 20.53 16.44 24.18
N TYR A 560 20.11 15.17 24.14
CA TYR A 560 20.08 14.26 25.31
C TYR A 560 21.32 13.36 25.44
N ASP A 561 22.45 13.74 24.85
CA ASP A 561 23.78 13.10 25.02
C ASP A 561 23.87 11.63 24.61
N VAL A 562 23.15 11.27 23.53
CA VAL A 562 23.21 9.92 22.95
C VAL A 562 24.53 9.69 22.21
N ASP A 563 24.97 8.42 22.10
CA ASP A 563 26.20 8.02 21.42
C ASP A 563 26.27 8.64 20.00
N ARG A 564 27.34 9.41 19.77
CA ARG A 564 27.58 10.15 18.51
C ARG A 564 28.46 9.36 17.54
N ASP A 565 29.18 8.38 18.08
CA ASP A 565 30.05 7.47 17.35
C ASP A 565 29.22 6.25 16.92
N VAL A 566 28.30 6.50 15.98
CA VAL A 566 27.42 5.48 15.38
C VAL A 566 27.89 5.15 13.98
N LEU A 567 28.05 3.87 13.68
CA LEU A 567 28.46 3.34 12.40
C LEU A 567 27.25 2.68 11.70
N PHE A 568 26.98 3.07 10.47
CA PHE A 568 26.00 2.43 9.58
C PHE A 568 26.73 1.49 8.65
N VAL A 569 26.20 0.29 8.44
CA VAL A 569 26.74 -0.67 7.47
C VAL A 569 25.71 -0.88 6.38
N VAL A 570 26.08 -0.58 5.14
CA VAL A 570 25.25 -0.72 3.95
C VAL A 570 25.87 -1.71 3.00
N ARG A 571 25.05 -2.62 2.49
CA ARG A 571 25.40 -3.59 1.46
C ARG A 571 25.14 -3.00 0.09
N ILE A 572 26.12 -3.09 -0.80
CA ILE A 572 26.02 -2.66 -2.20
C ILE A 572 25.77 -3.89 -3.06
N PHE A 573 24.77 -3.82 -3.93
CA PHE A 573 24.53 -4.84 -4.95
C PHE A 573 24.97 -4.34 -6.31
N ASP A 574 25.49 -5.26 -7.14
CA ASP A 574 25.82 -4.95 -8.52
C ASP A 574 24.53 -4.85 -9.36
N SER A 575 24.42 -3.78 -10.15
CA SER A 575 23.20 -3.34 -10.85
C SER A 575 22.67 -4.29 -11.93
N SER A 576 23.26 -5.48 -12.09
CA SER A 576 22.96 -6.44 -13.15
C SER A 576 22.01 -7.59 -12.75
N ALA A 577 21.66 -7.75 -11.47
CA ALA A 577 20.75 -8.80 -11.02
C ALA A 577 19.33 -8.25 -10.77
N LYS A 578 18.36 -8.66 -11.59
CA LYS A 578 16.93 -8.47 -11.28
C LYS A 578 16.54 -9.45 -10.17
N PRO A 579 15.95 -9.02 -9.04
CA PRO A 579 15.35 -9.95 -8.10
C PRO A 579 14.04 -10.46 -8.72
N ASN A 580 13.99 -11.74 -9.05
CA ASN A 580 12.80 -12.41 -9.56
C ASN A 580 11.70 -12.54 -8.50
N GLU A 581 10.45 -12.54 -8.97
CA GLU A 581 9.27 -13.08 -8.31
C GLU A 581 9.55 -14.47 -7.70
N PRO A 582 8.88 -14.87 -6.60
CA PRO A 582 9.03 -16.21 -6.06
C PRO A 582 8.39 -17.20 -7.03
N THR A 583 9.21 -17.80 -7.90
CA THR A 583 8.84 -19.02 -8.62
C THR A 583 9.04 -20.20 -7.69
N ASP A 584 7.94 -20.93 -7.42
CA ASP A 584 7.97 -22.30 -6.94
C ASP A 584 8.95 -23.11 -7.77
N ASN A 585 10.01 -23.64 -7.14
CA ASN A 585 10.56 -24.96 -7.43
C ASN A 585 11.58 -25.34 -6.36
N ASP A 586 11.25 -26.38 -5.62
CA ASP A 586 12.20 -27.25 -4.92
C ASP A 586 13.23 -27.79 -5.91
N GLN A 587 14.51 -27.44 -5.73
CA GLN A 587 15.61 -28.38 -5.96
C GLN A 587 16.90 -27.85 -5.33
N THR A 588 17.48 -28.70 -4.49
CA THR A 588 18.82 -28.62 -3.92
C THR A 588 19.90 -28.43 -4.98
N SER A 589 20.68 -27.36 -4.87
CA SER A 589 22.06 -27.32 -5.38
C SER A 589 22.89 -26.30 -4.59
N ASP A 590 23.85 -26.81 -3.83
CA ASP A 590 25.06 -26.11 -3.40
C ASP A 590 25.78 -25.56 -4.66
N GLU A 591 25.67 -24.26 -4.92
CA GLU A 591 26.67 -23.55 -5.73
C GLU A 591 27.03 -22.24 -5.03
N SER A 592 28.25 -22.20 -4.51
CA SER A 592 28.93 -21.00 -4.05
C SER A 592 29.23 -20.09 -5.24
N SER A 593 28.27 -19.28 -5.67
CA SER A 593 28.57 -18.11 -6.50
C SER A 593 29.16 -17.03 -5.59
N GLY A 594 30.46 -16.77 -5.74
CA GLY A 594 31.13 -15.63 -5.12
C GLY A 594 30.57 -14.32 -5.68
N GLU A 595 29.43 -13.88 -5.13
CA GLU A 595 28.97 -12.51 -5.25
C GLU A 595 29.97 -11.62 -4.50
N SER A 596 30.49 -10.58 -5.16
CA SER A 596 31.29 -9.55 -4.50
C SER A 596 30.37 -8.77 -3.56
N ASP A 597 30.26 -9.25 -2.34
CA ASP A 597 29.40 -8.75 -1.28
C ASP A 597 30.00 -7.48 -0.65
N GLU A 598 30.06 -6.39 -1.44
CA GLU A 598 30.69 -5.14 -1.01
C GLU A 598 29.84 -4.48 0.09
N ARG A 599 30.41 -4.41 1.29
CA ARG A 599 29.85 -3.70 2.44
C ARG A 599 30.61 -2.41 2.65
N VAL A 600 29.90 -1.31 2.78
CA VAL A 600 30.48 0.00 3.11
C VAL A 600 29.93 0.44 4.46
N ALA A 601 30.80 1.03 5.28
CA ALA A 601 30.41 1.53 6.58
C ALA A 601 30.74 3.02 6.75
N PHE A 602 29.84 3.79 7.35
CA PHE A 602 29.98 5.23 7.58
C PHE A 602 29.52 5.71 8.93
N GLU A 603 30.09 6.82 9.39
CA GLU A 603 29.67 7.47 10.64
C GLU A 603 28.37 8.28 10.47
N LEU A 604 27.60 8.49 11.54
CA LEU A 604 26.42 9.38 11.54
C LEU A 604 26.73 10.78 11.02
N LEU A 605 27.91 11.31 11.32
CA LEU A 605 28.32 12.61 10.81
C LEU A 605 28.50 12.59 9.28
N GLU A 606 29.08 11.52 8.73
CA GLU A 606 29.26 11.34 7.29
C GLU A 606 27.90 11.15 6.58
N PHE A 607 26.97 10.40 7.19
CA PHE A 607 25.60 10.30 6.70
C PHE A 607 24.92 11.67 6.60
N LEU A 608 25.07 12.48 7.65
CA LEU A 608 24.51 13.81 7.69
C LEU A 608 25.10 14.70 6.57
N GLU A 609 26.37 14.54 6.20
CA GLU A 609 26.93 15.25 5.05
C GLU A 609 26.29 14.88 3.70
N LEU A 610 25.63 13.72 3.60
CA LEU A 610 24.91 13.27 2.41
C LEU A 610 23.47 13.80 2.30
N VAL A 611 22.90 14.41 3.36
CA VAL A 611 21.47 14.81 3.44
C VAL A 611 21.31 16.34 3.55
N GLU A 612 20.58 16.98 2.63
CA GLU A 612 20.16 18.41 2.71
C GLU A 612 18.66 18.52 3.15
N PRO A 613 18.23 19.48 4.02
CA PRO A 613 18.55 20.94 3.95
C PRO A 613 18.81 21.69 5.31
N SER A 614 18.72 23.04 5.30
CA SER A 614 19.28 24.14 6.13
C SER A 614 19.52 24.07 7.66
N ASN A 615 19.00 23.11 8.42
CA ASN A 615 19.18 23.02 9.88
C ASN A 615 20.45 22.24 10.30
N MET A 616 21.15 21.70 9.30
CA MET A 616 22.37 20.90 9.43
C MET A 616 23.54 21.61 10.10
N GLU A 617 23.70 22.93 9.92
CA GLU A 617 24.85 23.66 10.48
C GLU A 617 24.80 23.73 12.02
N THR A 618 23.59 23.79 12.60
CA THR A 618 23.35 23.75 14.05
C THR A 618 23.61 22.36 14.63
N LEU A 619 23.23 21.31 13.88
CA LEU A 619 23.54 19.92 14.20
C LEU A 619 25.05 19.65 14.13
N ARG A 620 25.72 20.18 13.11
CA ARG A 620 27.17 20.05 12.87
C ARG A 620 27.99 20.66 13.98
N THR A 621 27.67 21.89 14.38
CA THR A 621 28.33 22.58 15.49
C THR A 621 28.11 21.85 16.82
N LYS A 622 26.92 21.29 17.05
CA LYS A 622 26.63 20.49 18.25
C LYS A 622 27.38 19.15 18.27
N LEU A 623 27.46 18.43 17.16
CA LEU A 623 28.17 17.14 17.06
C LEU A 623 29.68 17.32 17.19
N SER A 624 30.25 18.33 16.52
CA SER A 624 31.69 18.64 16.52
C SER A 624 32.23 19.23 17.83
N SER A 625 31.38 19.81 18.68
CA SER A 625 31.81 20.57 19.88
C SER A 625 32.04 19.75 21.17
N LYS A 626 31.79 18.43 21.18
CA LYS A 626 31.89 17.59 22.40
C LYS A 626 32.89 16.41 22.33
N GLY A 627 33.77 16.34 21.34
CA GLY A 627 34.73 15.22 21.22
C GLY A 627 36.13 15.66 20.82
N THR A 628 36.99 15.95 21.80
CA THR A 628 38.44 15.91 21.61
C THR A 628 38.86 14.49 21.20
N ARG A 629 39.61 14.41 20.09
CA ARG A 629 40.31 13.22 19.59
C ARG A 629 41.12 12.53 20.71
N GLU A 630 40.56 11.51 21.33
CA GLU A 630 41.36 10.47 22.00
C GLU A 630 41.00 9.10 21.39
N LEU A 631 42.01 8.21 21.35
CA LEU A 631 42.10 7.01 20.51
C LEU A 631 40.80 6.20 20.45
N ARG A 632 40.16 6.18 19.27
CA ARG A 632 39.02 5.29 18.98
C ARG A 632 39.53 3.86 18.70
N PRO A 633 38.90 2.81 19.27
CA PRO A 633 39.27 1.42 19.00
C PRO A 633 38.96 1.03 17.55
N GLU A 634 39.82 0.19 16.94
CA GLU A 634 39.56 -0.43 15.65
C GLU A 634 38.31 -1.32 15.74
N VAL A 635 37.29 -1.06 14.91
CA VAL A 635 36.08 -1.88 14.83
C VAL A 635 36.40 -3.10 13.96
N ALA A 636 36.46 -4.29 14.56
CA ALA A 636 36.62 -5.54 13.82
C ALA A 636 35.28 -5.98 13.18
N PRO A 637 35.29 -6.56 11.96
CA PRO A 637 34.08 -7.02 11.30
C PRO A 637 33.43 -8.16 12.10
N ILE A 638 32.12 -8.06 12.29
CA ILE A 638 31.34 -9.05 13.02
C ILE A 638 30.91 -10.13 12.01
N TYR A 639 31.78 -11.13 11.82
CA TYR A 639 31.63 -12.27 10.90
C TYR A 639 31.38 -11.89 9.42
N GLY A 640 32.45 -11.88 8.63
CA GLY A 640 32.38 -11.71 7.18
C GLY A 640 33.75 -11.35 6.58
N PRO A 641 33.89 -11.29 5.25
CA PRO A 641 35.07 -10.72 4.61
C PRO A 641 35.32 -9.29 5.12
N PRO A 642 36.58 -8.80 5.10
CA PRO A 642 36.94 -7.50 5.64
C PRO A 642 36.09 -6.39 5.00
N ILE A 643 35.35 -5.66 5.84
CA ILE A 643 34.60 -4.47 5.41
C ILE A 643 35.64 -3.37 5.11
N PRO A 644 35.72 -2.83 3.89
CA PRO A 644 36.57 -1.70 3.58
C PRO A 644 36.10 -0.45 4.34
N HIS A 645 36.61 -0.24 5.55
CA HIS A 645 36.40 0.96 6.33
C HIS A 645 37.69 1.80 6.31
N LYS A 646 37.81 2.74 5.36
CA LYS A 646 38.82 3.81 5.43
C LYS A 646 38.12 5.12 5.74
N ARG A 647 38.44 5.70 6.90
CA ARG A 647 37.91 7.00 7.33
C ARG A 647 38.28 8.05 6.28
N GLY A 648 37.28 8.67 5.65
CA GLY A 648 37.45 9.59 4.52
C GLY A 648 37.41 8.96 3.11
N SER A 649 37.18 7.65 2.95
CA SER A 649 36.95 7.02 1.63
C SER A 649 35.48 6.78 1.32
N LEU A 650 34.56 7.32 2.11
CA LEU A 650 33.11 7.20 1.87
C LEU A 650 32.61 7.98 0.64
N SER A 651 33.54 8.51 -0.14
CA SER A 651 33.38 9.73 -0.91
C SER A 651 33.46 9.51 -2.42
N GLU A 652 33.54 8.26 -2.90
CA GLU A 652 33.44 8.01 -4.35
C GLU A 652 32.29 7.09 -4.73
N ALA A 653 32.11 5.94 -4.08
CA ALA A 653 31.02 5.02 -4.44
C ALA A 653 29.64 5.53 -3.99
N LEU A 654 29.50 5.92 -2.71
CA LEU A 654 28.26 6.49 -2.16
C LEU A 654 27.98 7.87 -2.74
N GLU A 655 29.00 8.74 -2.86
CA GLU A 655 28.88 10.02 -3.55
C GLU A 655 28.53 9.85 -5.03
N ALA A 656 29.10 8.90 -5.77
CA ALA A 656 28.69 8.64 -7.15
C ALA A 656 27.25 8.10 -7.23
N ILE A 657 26.80 7.28 -6.28
CA ILE A 657 25.42 6.80 -6.24
C ILE A 657 24.45 7.97 -5.96
N VAL A 658 24.73 8.78 -4.93
CA VAL A 658 23.95 9.98 -4.58
C VAL A 658 23.98 11.02 -5.70
N ALA A 659 25.15 11.28 -6.30
CA ALA A 659 25.34 12.22 -7.41
C ALA A 659 24.81 11.72 -8.75
N SER A 660 24.61 10.39 -8.92
CA SER A 660 24.06 9.82 -10.16
C SER A 660 22.55 10.05 -10.33
N ASP A 661 21.88 10.62 -9.34
CA ASP A 661 20.44 10.91 -9.33
C ASP A 661 19.55 9.65 -9.59
N LYS A 662 20.15 8.45 -9.47
CA LYS A 662 19.47 7.15 -9.62
C LYS A 662 18.56 6.81 -8.44
N ILE A 663 18.52 7.65 -7.41
CA ILE A 663 17.54 7.59 -6.32
C ILE A 663 16.26 8.28 -6.82
N SER A 664 15.63 7.73 -7.87
CA SER A 664 14.40 8.30 -8.41
C SER A 664 13.26 8.12 -7.40
N ARG A 665 12.79 9.24 -6.86
CA ARG A 665 11.65 9.37 -5.96
C ARG A 665 10.35 8.88 -6.61
N HIS A 666 10.04 7.58 -6.61
CA HIS A 666 8.67 7.01 -6.57
C HIS A 666 8.72 5.48 -6.65
N PHE A 667 8.27 4.83 -5.56
CA PHE A 667 7.92 3.41 -5.40
C PHE A 667 8.89 2.32 -5.89
N SER A 668 9.33 1.51 -4.91
CA SER A 668 9.90 0.16 -5.04
C SER A 668 11.23 0.04 -5.83
N PHE A 669 12.30 -0.08 -5.05
CA PHE A 669 13.67 -0.49 -5.38
C PHE A 669 14.60 0.57 -6.02
N GLY A 670 15.56 1.04 -5.22
CA GLY A 670 16.93 1.21 -5.70
C GLY A 670 17.69 -0.08 -5.37
N PRO A 671 17.80 -1.07 -6.28
CA PRO A 671 18.31 -2.41 -5.99
C PRO A 671 19.83 -2.45 -5.75
N CYS A 672 20.47 -1.32 -5.45
CA CYS A 672 21.93 -1.23 -5.32
C CYS A 672 22.40 -1.02 -3.88
N LEU A 673 21.52 -0.70 -2.92
CA LEU A 673 21.90 -0.41 -1.52
C LEU A 673 20.86 -0.97 -0.53
N CYS A 674 21.31 -1.66 0.52
CA CYS A 674 20.48 -2.08 1.64
C CYS A 674 21.19 -1.84 2.98
N LEU A 675 20.54 -1.15 3.92
CA LEU A 675 21.08 -0.94 5.27
C LEU A 675 21.04 -2.25 6.06
N GLU A 676 22.20 -2.82 6.36
CA GLU A 676 22.32 -4.09 7.10
C GLU A 676 22.33 -3.88 8.62
N SER A 677 23.04 -2.86 9.13
CA SER A 677 23.17 -2.66 10.58
C SER A 677 23.56 -1.24 11.00
N VAL A 678 23.35 -0.94 12.29
CA VAL A 678 23.75 0.30 12.98
C VAL A 678 24.46 -0.08 14.28
N ILE A 679 25.65 0.45 14.55
CA ILE A 679 26.56 0.00 15.63
C ILE A 679 27.04 1.22 16.45
N THR A 680 27.11 1.14 17.79
CA THR A 680 27.75 2.17 18.64
C THR A 680 29.06 1.68 19.28
N ALA A 681 29.94 2.62 19.65
CA ALA A 681 31.22 2.33 20.32
C ALA A 681 31.09 1.80 21.76
N SER A 682 29.93 1.96 22.40
CA SER A 682 29.66 1.60 23.80
C SER A 682 29.21 0.15 23.99
N GLU A 683 28.93 -0.57 22.90
CA GLU A 683 28.45 -1.96 22.91
C GLU A 683 29.62 -2.95 22.78
N ARG A 684 29.65 -3.95 23.67
CA ARG A 684 30.61 -5.06 23.60
C ARG A 684 30.30 -5.93 22.36
N LEU A 685 31.24 -5.90 21.42
CA LEU A 685 31.23 -6.47 20.06
C LEU A 685 31.24 -8.01 19.96
N ASP A 686 30.87 -8.76 21.00
CA ASP A 686 30.86 -10.22 20.95
C ASP A 686 29.60 -10.82 20.28
N VAL A 687 28.58 -10.01 19.96
CA VAL A 687 27.42 -10.41 19.15
C VAL A 687 26.87 -9.19 18.37
N PRO A 688 26.67 -9.26 17.03
CA PRO A 688 26.08 -8.17 16.27
C PRO A 688 24.59 -8.01 16.64
N PHE A 689 24.10 -6.78 16.74
CA PHE A 689 22.68 -6.48 16.54
C PHE A 689 22.37 -6.66 15.03
N GLY A 690 22.31 -7.90 14.58
CA GLY A 690 21.93 -8.23 13.22
C GLY A 690 20.41 -8.33 13.11
N PHE A 691 19.76 -7.31 12.54
CA PHE A 691 18.41 -7.48 12.02
C PHE A 691 18.54 -8.22 10.69
N ARG A 692 18.54 -9.56 10.75
CA ARG A 692 18.45 -10.38 9.53
C ARG A 692 17.02 -10.28 9.01
N VAL A 693 16.78 -9.39 8.05
CA VAL A 693 15.57 -9.42 7.22
C VAL A 693 15.76 -10.57 6.23
N THR A 694 14.87 -11.56 6.29
CA THR A 694 14.68 -12.59 5.24
C THR A 694 13.53 -12.22 4.34
#